data_AF-A0A2E7USK3-F1
#
_entry.id   AF-A0A2E7USK3-F1
#
_cell.length_a   1.000
_cell.length_b   1.000
_cell.length_c   1.000
_cell.angle_alpha   90.00
_cell.angle_beta   90.00
_cell.angle_gamma   90.00
#
_symmetry.space_group_name_H-M   'P 1'
#
loop_
_entity.id
_entity.type
_entity.pdbx_description
1 polymer ?
#
loop_
_entity_poly.entity_id
_entity_poly.type
_entity_poly.pdbx_seq_one_letter_code
_entity_poly.pdbx_strand_id
1 'polypeptide(L)'
;MNRLALLDLSQPPREAASRQGSIRRRLCRPVFAWASCIALGASAPMTTQAGSADVSAADWGEVLERATPAVVSIRIDSVRAFDTGSAGNSVATGFVIDAERGLILTNRHVVSPGPTSAEAVFLNNEEVALDPIYFDPVHDFGIYRFDPAAVRFMELAELELDPDGAKVGAEVRIIGNDAGEKISILSGTIARLDRSAPEYGVGRYNDFNTFYYQSASSTSGGSSGSPVIDARGRVVALNAGANRASAASFFLPLHRVMHAVERIQSGEQVPRGTLQTSFVHRPFGELARLGLTGAAETRLRETFPGGTGLLVVKQVQREGPGDGVLQPGDILTTVNETPVASFVPLEAALDASIGEPVSLSVIRGGEAVDLKPIVRDLHAITPTHYLAFGGGTLHDLSYQKSRTLSLPLGGVYVAFRGFVLGGAGIPTGAVLTEFAGQAVSDVETLAALVSSVPDGARVPVRWFSANDPNRVVLSVVEMDRRWFSTELCRRNPASGAWPCEPVSAPETTIAPEPVSVSLPQGVDRTSNRVAASLVTVDFDIPFRVSGVHGVDFRGTGLVVDAAKGLVMVDRDTVPITLGDVRIVVGGSVELPAQVVWVHPARNLALVRYDPTLLLGAPLQSAELSMKPAVEGSRVFHVGLDRDHAVVSQPTRIEAVEALYMRLPRTPSFRETNSRVLTPGAAAGSTGGVLVDKKGRVQALWGSYVDQSGKDLQNFFRGIPVETMRATLEAYEADPTAPWPVLGAELGTIELPRARDLG
;
A
#
# COMPACT_ATOMS: atom_id res chain seq x y z
N MET A 1 35.18 -35.05 21.24
CA MET A 1 35.21 -36.12 20.23
C MET A 1 33.81 -36.34 19.69
N ASN A 2 33.74 -36.65 18.39
CA ASN A 2 32.59 -36.90 17.51
C ASN A 2 31.81 -35.71 16.93
N ARG A 3 32.19 -35.40 15.69
CA ARG A 3 31.45 -34.73 14.61
C ARG A 3 30.33 -35.63 14.05
N LEU A 4 29.31 -35.01 13.44
CA LEU A 4 28.52 -35.40 12.24
C LEU A 4 27.10 -34.79 12.39
N ALA A 5 26.39 -34.23 11.41
CA ALA A 5 26.63 -33.85 10.02
C ALA A 5 25.52 -32.83 9.64
N LEU A 6 25.86 -31.82 8.83
CA LEU A 6 24.90 -30.93 8.16
C LEU A 6 24.23 -31.70 7.01
N LEU A 7 22.90 -31.63 6.92
CA LEU A 7 22.12 -32.12 5.78
C LEU A 7 21.56 -30.93 4.99
N ASP A 8 21.91 -30.95 3.71
CA ASP A 8 21.55 -30.09 2.59
C ASP A 8 20.03 -30.14 2.30
N LEU A 9 19.39 -28.97 2.20
CA LEU A 9 17.98 -28.79 1.86
C LEU A 9 17.87 -28.14 0.48
N SER A 10 17.89 -28.95 -0.56
CA SER A 10 17.64 -28.49 -1.92
C SER A 10 16.94 -29.55 -2.76
N GLN A 11 15.62 -29.75 -2.60
CA GLN A 11 14.72 -30.23 -3.68
C GLN A 11 13.26 -29.75 -3.51
N PRO A 12 12.56 -29.42 -4.63
CA PRO A 12 11.16 -28.98 -4.62
C PRO A 12 10.17 -30.16 -4.50
N PRO A 13 8.95 -29.93 -3.99
CA PRO A 13 7.98 -30.99 -3.72
C PRO A 13 7.33 -31.53 -5.00
N ARG A 14 7.18 -32.86 -5.04
CA ARG A 14 6.41 -33.62 -6.04
C ARG A 14 4.91 -33.48 -5.76
N GLU A 15 4.14 -33.05 -6.75
CA GLU A 15 2.67 -33.10 -6.73
C GLU A 15 2.15 -34.54 -6.86
N ALA A 16 1.21 -34.89 -5.98
CA ALA A 16 0.43 -36.12 -6.03
C ALA A 16 -0.92 -35.85 -6.70
N ALA A 17 -1.23 -36.65 -7.72
CA ALA A 17 -2.44 -36.57 -8.53
C ALA A 17 -3.69 -37.10 -7.80
N SER A 18 -4.82 -36.42 -7.96
CA SER A 18 -6.17 -36.94 -7.68
C SER A 18 -6.96 -37.18 -8.97
N ARG A 19 -7.60 -38.34 -9.06
CA ARG A 19 -8.39 -38.87 -10.18
C ARG A 19 -9.77 -38.24 -10.31
N GLN A 20 -10.20 -37.98 -11.55
CA GLN A 20 -11.54 -38.23 -12.15
C GLN A 20 -11.41 -37.80 -13.63
N GLY A 21 -11.40 -38.68 -14.62
CA GLY A 21 -12.54 -39.43 -15.15
C GLY A 21 -12.78 -38.95 -16.59
N SER A 22 -12.14 -39.57 -17.59
CA SER A 22 -12.35 -39.25 -19.01
C SER A 22 -12.67 -40.47 -19.87
N ILE A 23 -13.56 -40.23 -20.83
CA ILE A 23 -14.16 -41.15 -21.78
C ILE A 23 -13.27 -41.28 -23.03
N ARG A 24 -12.98 -42.54 -23.39
CA ARG A 24 -12.71 -43.14 -24.71
C ARG A 24 -11.92 -42.36 -25.81
N ARG A 25 -10.77 -42.97 -26.16
CA ARG A 25 -10.42 -43.66 -27.44
C ARG A 25 -9.28 -43.09 -28.32
N ARG A 26 -8.31 -44.00 -28.55
CA ARG A 26 -7.49 -44.31 -29.74
C ARG A 26 -6.31 -43.37 -30.07
N LEU A 27 -5.07 -43.80 -29.81
CA LEU A 27 -4.17 -44.61 -30.67
C LEU A 27 -3.72 -43.88 -31.95
N CYS A 28 -2.48 -43.38 -31.96
CA CYS A 28 -1.41 -43.85 -32.85
C CYS A 28 -0.05 -43.20 -32.52
N ARG A 29 0.99 -44.04 -32.59
CA ARG A 29 2.44 -43.77 -32.49
C ARG A 29 3.02 -43.90 -33.92
N PRO A 30 4.21 -43.37 -34.28
CA PRO A 30 5.52 -43.89 -33.81
C PRO A 30 6.56 -42.77 -33.52
N VAL A 31 7.45 -42.86 -32.53
CA VAL A 31 8.77 -43.56 -32.47
C VAL A 31 9.72 -43.19 -33.61
N PHE A 32 10.83 -42.48 -33.32
CA PHE A 32 12.20 -42.97 -33.52
C PHE A 32 13.25 -42.09 -32.82
N ALA A 33 14.29 -42.76 -32.34
CA ALA A 33 15.32 -42.30 -31.42
C ALA A 33 16.53 -41.65 -32.12
N TRP A 34 17.28 -40.88 -31.34
CA TRP A 34 18.56 -40.26 -31.68
C TRP A 34 19.70 -41.28 -31.78
N ALA A 35 20.64 -41.03 -32.69
CA ALA A 35 22.04 -41.42 -32.55
C ALA A 35 22.96 -40.46 -33.34
N SER A 36 23.97 -39.93 -32.65
CA SER A 36 25.05 -39.08 -33.16
C SER A 36 25.96 -39.82 -34.15
N CYS A 37 26.49 -39.09 -35.14
CA CYS A 37 27.78 -39.39 -35.79
C CYS A 37 28.49 -38.09 -36.18
N ILE A 38 29.77 -38.02 -35.83
CA ILE A 38 30.76 -37.00 -36.20
C ILE A 38 31.24 -37.30 -37.62
N ALA A 39 31.39 -36.27 -38.48
CA ALA A 39 32.32 -36.30 -39.59
C ALA A 39 32.82 -34.89 -39.93
N LEU A 40 34.15 -34.76 -39.96
CA LEU A 40 34.89 -33.59 -40.41
C LEU A 40 34.65 -33.31 -41.90
N GLY A 41 34.58 -32.03 -42.25
CA GLY A 41 34.68 -31.54 -43.62
C GLY A 41 35.25 -30.13 -43.63
N ALA A 42 36.55 -30.01 -43.88
CA ALA A 42 37.20 -28.74 -44.16
C ALA A 42 36.97 -28.33 -45.63
N SER A 43 36.63 -27.08 -45.88
CA SER A 43 36.69 -26.43 -47.20
C SER A 43 36.94 -24.94 -47.02
N ALA A 44 37.91 -24.42 -47.78
CA ALA A 44 38.57 -23.13 -47.68
C ALA A 44 37.67 -21.89 -47.91
N PRO A 45 38.11 -20.68 -47.48
CA PRO A 45 37.31 -19.47 -47.56
C PRO A 45 37.37 -18.83 -48.95
N MET A 46 36.23 -18.34 -49.45
CA MET A 46 36.20 -17.36 -50.53
C MET A 46 36.38 -15.97 -49.92
N THR A 47 37.51 -15.36 -50.22
CA THR A 47 37.78 -13.94 -49.97
C THR A 47 37.03 -13.12 -51.01
N THR A 48 35.95 -12.44 -50.62
CA THR A 48 35.43 -11.29 -51.37
C THR A 48 35.65 -10.04 -50.54
N GLN A 49 36.68 -9.30 -50.93
CA GLN A 49 36.96 -7.96 -50.44
C GLN A 49 35.98 -7.00 -51.12
N ALA A 50 35.08 -6.41 -50.35
CA ALA A 50 34.32 -5.23 -50.77
C ALA A 50 34.32 -4.28 -49.59
N GLY A 51 34.97 -3.13 -49.78
CA GLY A 51 35.02 -2.05 -48.81
C GLY A 51 33.64 -1.43 -48.61
N SER A 52 33.19 -1.44 -47.36
CA SER A 52 32.46 -0.35 -46.76
C SER A 52 33.21 0.00 -45.49
N ALA A 53 33.53 1.27 -45.31
CA ALA A 53 34.07 1.78 -44.06
C ALA A 53 33.00 1.59 -42.98
N ASP A 54 33.04 0.45 -42.30
CA ASP A 54 32.30 0.23 -41.06
C ASP A 54 32.85 1.20 -40.02
N VAL A 55 31.94 1.93 -39.40
CA VAL A 55 32.15 2.52 -38.08
C VAL A 55 32.69 1.39 -37.22
N SER A 56 33.97 1.49 -36.83
CA SER A 56 34.68 0.53 -36.00
C SER A 56 33.78 0.07 -34.86
N ALA A 57 33.72 -1.24 -34.63
CA ALA A 57 33.12 -1.81 -33.42
C ALA A 57 33.58 -0.96 -32.23
N ALA A 58 32.66 -0.20 -31.65
CA ALA A 58 32.99 0.68 -30.55
C ALA A 58 33.62 -0.19 -29.46
N ASP A 59 34.76 0.26 -28.92
CA ASP A 59 35.34 -0.41 -27.76
C ASP A 59 34.46 -0.09 -26.56
N TRP A 60 33.38 -0.86 -26.44
CA TRP A 60 32.45 -0.79 -25.33
C TRP A 60 33.18 -0.99 -24.00
N GLY A 61 34.33 -1.66 -23.97
CA GLY A 61 35.16 -1.80 -22.76
C GLY A 61 35.60 -0.44 -22.23
N GLU A 62 36.25 0.37 -23.07
CA GLU A 62 36.72 1.72 -22.70
C GLU A 62 35.56 2.65 -22.33
N VAL A 63 34.46 2.61 -23.11
CA VAL A 63 33.27 3.41 -22.83
C VAL A 63 32.66 3.06 -21.48
N LEU A 64 32.55 1.77 -21.15
CA LEU A 64 31.99 1.30 -19.89
C LEU A 64 32.92 1.59 -18.71
N GLU A 65 34.24 1.51 -18.88
CA GLU A 65 35.22 1.86 -17.84
C GLU A 65 35.11 3.33 -17.44
N ARG A 66 34.86 4.23 -18.40
CA ARG A 66 34.61 5.65 -18.15
C ARG A 66 33.22 5.94 -17.57
N ALA A 67 32.18 5.24 -18.04
CA ALA A 67 30.80 5.55 -17.68
C ALA A 67 30.36 4.95 -16.33
N THR A 68 30.86 3.76 -15.98
CA THR A 68 30.43 3.01 -14.79
C THR A 68 30.65 3.77 -13.47
N PRO A 69 31.77 4.50 -13.25
CA PRO A 69 31.99 5.28 -12.03
C PRO A 69 30.93 6.36 -11.75
N ALA A 70 30.23 6.85 -12.77
CA ALA A 70 29.17 7.85 -12.63
C ALA A 70 27.82 7.24 -12.18
N VAL A 71 27.67 5.92 -12.20
CA VAL A 71 26.43 5.22 -11.88
C VAL A 71 26.42 4.80 -10.42
N VAL A 72 25.30 5.08 -9.74
CA VAL A 72 25.12 4.81 -8.31
C VAL A 72 23.91 3.90 -8.06
N SER A 73 23.99 3.12 -6.99
CA SER A 73 22.82 2.46 -6.43
C SER A 73 22.14 3.40 -5.44
N ILE A 74 20.84 3.60 -5.56
CA ILE A 74 20.06 4.43 -4.64
C ILE A 74 19.25 3.52 -3.72
N ARG A 75 19.46 3.61 -2.40
CA ARG A 75 18.59 2.99 -1.40
C ARG A 75 17.61 4.03 -0.88
N ILE A 76 16.34 3.65 -0.79
CA ILE A 76 15.23 4.59 -0.63
C ILE A 76 14.30 4.04 0.44
N ASP A 77 14.01 4.87 1.43
CA ASP A 77 12.97 4.64 2.43
C ASP A 77 11.86 5.67 2.22
N SER A 78 10.76 5.24 1.61
CA SER A 78 9.52 5.99 1.56
C SER A 78 8.82 5.85 2.92
N VAL A 79 8.93 6.89 3.75
CA VAL A 79 8.55 6.78 5.18
C VAL A 79 7.04 6.75 5.40
N ARG A 80 6.25 7.25 4.43
CA ARG A 80 4.78 7.32 4.50
C ARG A 80 4.15 7.04 3.14
N ALA A 81 2.90 6.58 3.15
CA ALA A 81 2.10 6.55 1.94
C ALA A 81 1.72 7.98 1.53
N PHE A 82 1.91 8.32 0.26
CA PHE A 82 1.69 9.67 -0.26
C PHE A 82 1.43 9.63 -1.76
N ASP A 83 0.48 10.43 -2.23
CA ASP A 83 0.02 10.47 -3.63
C ASP A 83 -0.35 9.07 -4.15
N THR A 84 0.46 8.52 -5.06
CA THR A 84 0.29 7.19 -5.64
C THR A 84 1.16 6.12 -4.98
N GLY A 85 2.05 6.49 -4.06
CA GLY A 85 3.03 5.62 -3.40
C GLY A 85 2.57 5.10 -2.04
N SER A 86 3.07 3.92 -1.68
CA SER A 86 2.95 3.35 -0.33
C SER A 86 4.25 3.53 0.44
N ALA A 87 4.19 3.51 1.77
CA ALA A 87 5.39 3.40 2.59
C ALA A 87 6.12 2.08 2.31
N GLY A 88 7.44 2.11 2.37
CA GLY A 88 8.28 0.93 2.12
C GLY A 88 9.72 1.30 1.80
N ASN A 89 10.53 0.29 1.57
CA ASN A 89 11.91 0.44 1.14
C ASN A 89 12.10 -0.11 -0.28
N SER A 90 13.06 0.45 -1.00
CA SER A 90 13.43 -0.04 -2.34
C SER A 90 14.86 0.34 -2.70
N VAL A 91 15.36 -0.33 -3.73
CA VAL A 91 16.67 -0.04 -4.33
C VAL A 91 16.46 0.25 -5.81
N ALA A 92 17.15 1.26 -6.31
CA ALA A 92 17.10 1.69 -7.70
C ALA A 92 18.48 2.12 -8.19
N THR A 93 18.56 2.60 -9.43
CA THR A 93 19.76 3.16 -10.02
C THR A 93 19.61 4.66 -10.21
N GLY A 94 20.70 5.41 -10.11
CA GLY A 94 20.81 6.76 -10.64
C GLY A 94 22.20 6.98 -11.23
N PHE A 95 22.44 8.15 -11.80
CA PHE A 95 23.76 8.52 -12.30
C PHE A 95 24.03 10.01 -12.16
N VAL A 96 25.29 10.36 -11.96
CA VAL A 96 25.76 11.73 -11.81
C VAL A 96 25.69 12.45 -13.17
N ILE A 97 25.03 13.61 -13.19
CA ILE A 97 24.88 14.48 -14.38
C ILE A 97 25.57 15.84 -14.21
N ASP A 98 26.01 16.17 -12.99
CA ASP A 98 26.78 17.37 -12.67
C ASP A 98 27.59 17.07 -11.40
N ALA A 99 28.88 16.78 -11.55
CA ALA A 99 29.75 16.41 -10.44
C ALA A 99 30.07 17.60 -9.52
N GLU A 100 30.12 18.82 -10.07
CA GLU A 100 30.43 20.04 -9.32
C GLU A 100 29.30 20.42 -8.36
N ARG A 101 28.06 20.32 -8.81
CA ARG A 101 26.85 20.61 -8.01
C ARG A 101 26.30 19.38 -7.30
N GLY A 102 26.85 18.20 -7.56
CA GLY A 102 26.42 16.92 -6.98
C GLY A 102 25.01 16.53 -7.39
N LEU A 103 24.67 16.58 -8.69
CA LEU A 103 23.33 16.23 -9.17
C LEU A 103 23.28 14.80 -9.71
N ILE A 104 22.29 14.04 -9.27
CA ILE A 104 22.00 12.67 -9.73
C ILE A 104 20.63 12.63 -10.39
N LEU A 105 20.58 12.10 -11.61
CA LEU A 105 19.34 11.82 -12.33
C LEU A 105 18.86 10.39 -12.09
N THR A 106 17.55 10.24 -11.88
CA THR A 106 16.88 8.94 -11.73
C THR A 106 15.38 9.07 -12.08
N ASN A 107 14.59 8.03 -11.86
CA ASN A 107 13.14 8.08 -12.10
C ASN A 107 12.38 8.88 -11.02
N ARG A 108 11.17 9.35 -11.36
CA ARG A 108 10.30 10.08 -10.43
C ARG A 108 9.91 9.21 -9.25
N HIS A 109 9.59 7.93 -9.48
CA HIS A 109 9.23 7.01 -8.41
C HIS A 109 10.40 6.64 -7.48
N VAL A 110 11.64 6.92 -7.90
CA VAL A 110 12.86 6.73 -7.09
C VAL A 110 13.10 7.94 -6.18
N VAL A 111 12.83 9.16 -6.68
CA VAL A 111 12.81 10.37 -5.85
C VAL A 111 11.61 10.37 -4.90
N SER A 112 10.49 9.77 -5.34
CA SER A 112 9.17 9.75 -4.71
C SER A 112 8.55 11.16 -4.58
N PRO A 113 7.24 11.31 -4.84
CA PRO A 113 6.55 12.59 -4.60
C PRO A 113 6.33 12.88 -3.10
N GLY A 114 6.48 11.87 -2.23
CA GLY A 114 6.24 11.99 -0.80
C GLY A 114 7.50 12.14 0.05
N PRO A 115 7.36 12.13 1.38
CA PRO A 115 8.49 12.13 2.30
C PRO A 115 9.37 10.89 2.12
N THR A 116 10.66 11.11 1.92
CA THR A 116 11.64 10.08 1.58
C THR A 116 12.98 10.37 2.26
N SER A 117 13.65 9.30 2.71
CA SER A 117 15.08 9.28 3.03
C SER A 117 15.79 8.45 1.97
N ALA A 118 16.92 8.92 1.46
CA ALA A 118 17.66 8.20 0.43
C ALA A 118 19.18 8.37 0.60
N GLU A 119 19.91 7.33 0.18
CA GLU A 119 21.37 7.32 0.10
C GLU A 119 21.82 6.78 -1.26
N ALA A 120 22.88 7.35 -1.82
CA ALA A 120 23.59 6.80 -2.96
C ALA A 120 24.78 5.98 -2.48
N VAL A 121 24.94 4.80 -3.05
CA VAL A 121 26.09 3.90 -2.88
C VAL A 121 26.87 3.92 -4.19
N PHE A 122 28.08 4.49 -4.15
CA PHE A 122 28.99 4.57 -5.29
C PHE A 122 29.69 3.23 -5.56
N LEU A 123 30.36 3.12 -6.71
CA LEU A 123 31.08 1.90 -7.13
C LEU A 123 32.09 1.40 -6.09
N ASN A 124 32.72 2.30 -5.35
CA ASN A 124 33.68 1.97 -4.28
C ASN A 124 33.02 1.67 -2.92
N ASN A 125 31.68 1.61 -2.86
CA ASN A 125 30.84 1.47 -1.68
C ASN A 125 30.86 2.66 -0.71
N GLU A 126 31.29 3.85 -1.14
CA GLU A 126 31.01 5.07 -0.37
C GLU A 126 29.51 5.37 -0.40
N GLU A 127 28.94 5.63 0.78
CA GLU A 127 27.53 5.94 0.97
C GLU A 127 27.39 7.44 1.26
N VAL A 128 26.54 8.12 0.49
CA VAL A 128 26.25 9.56 0.68
C VAL A 128 24.75 9.79 0.78
N ALA A 129 24.34 10.70 1.67
CA ALA A 129 22.94 11.11 1.79
C ALA A 129 22.49 11.89 0.55
N LEU A 130 21.21 11.73 0.18
CA LEU A 130 20.61 12.38 -0.98
C LEU A 130 19.44 13.29 -0.58
N ASP A 131 19.45 14.51 -1.11
CA ASP A 131 18.35 15.48 -0.98
C ASP A 131 17.46 15.45 -2.23
N PRO A 132 16.15 15.15 -2.12
CA PRO A 132 15.25 15.09 -3.27
C PRO A 132 14.86 16.50 -3.72
N ILE A 133 15.64 17.11 -4.61
CA ILE A 133 15.44 18.51 -5.03
C ILE A 133 14.32 18.67 -6.05
N TYR A 134 14.13 17.71 -6.96
CA TYR A 134 13.11 17.81 -8.01
C TYR A 134 12.50 16.45 -8.37
N PHE A 135 11.19 16.45 -8.62
CA PHE A 135 10.51 15.37 -9.31
C PHE A 135 9.53 15.99 -10.30
N ASP A 136 9.40 15.37 -11.46
CA ASP A 136 8.46 15.88 -12.46
C ASP A 136 7.02 15.44 -12.14
N PRO A 137 6.00 16.32 -12.22
CA PRO A 137 4.61 15.92 -11.97
C PRO A 137 4.02 14.99 -13.04
N VAL A 138 4.61 14.96 -14.25
CA VAL A 138 4.07 14.29 -15.44
C VAL A 138 4.89 13.06 -15.82
N HIS A 139 6.21 13.22 -15.88
CA HIS A 139 7.15 12.26 -16.44
C HIS A 139 7.93 11.51 -15.37
N ASP A 140 8.28 10.26 -15.63
CA ASP A 140 8.96 9.42 -14.64
C ASP A 140 10.45 9.74 -14.49
N PHE A 141 10.80 10.99 -14.18
CA PHE A 141 12.14 11.42 -13.79
C PHE A 141 12.16 12.35 -12.57
N GLY A 142 13.30 12.37 -11.89
CA GLY A 142 13.58 13.27 -10.79
C GLY A 142 15.09 13.41 -10.57
N ILE A 143 15.45 14.39 -9.75
CA ILE A 143 16.84 14.78 -9.49
C ILE A 143 17.08 14.80 -7.98
N TYR A 144 18.11 14.09 -7.57
CA TYR A 144 18.70 14.16 -6.24
C TYR A 144 19.92 15.09 -6.24
N ARG A 145 20.21 15.66 -5.08
CA ARG A 145 21.48 16.35 -4.79
C ARG A 145 22.25 15.59 -3.72
N PHE A 146 23.56 15.53 -3.83
CA PHE A 146 24.47 15.06 -2.80
C PHE A 146 25.60 16.06 -2.57
N ASP A 147 26.33 15.94 -1.46
CA ASP A 147 27.54 16.71 -1.22
C ASP A 147 28.74 16.02 -1.91
N PRO A 148 29.34 16.62 -2.97
CA PRO A 148 30.51 16.03 -3.63
C PRO A 148 31.69 15.78 -2.68
N ALA A 149 31.85 16.59 -1.63
CA ALA A 149 32.92 16.43 -0.65
C ALA A 149 32.74 15.22 0.27
N ALA A 150 31.55 14.62 0.29
CA ALA A 150 31.29 13.39 1.03
C ALA A 150 31.93 12.16 0.39
N VAL A 151 32.20 12.20 -0.93
CA VAL A 151 32.94 11.17 -1.67
C VAL A 151 34.43 11.46 -1.56
N ARG A 152 35.17 10.62 -0.84
CA ARG A 152 36.55 10.88 -0.41
C ARG A 152 37.60 10.01 -1.06
N PHE A 153 37.20 8.84 -1.57
CA PHE A 153 38.12 7.81 -2.03
C PHE A 153 37.94 7.47 -3.51
N MET A 154 37.20 8.29 -4.25
CA MET A 154 36.95 8.16 -5.69
C MET A 154 36.84 9.54 -6.33
N GLU A 155 37.34 9.67 -7.56
CA GLU A 155 37.03 10.81 -8.42
C GLU A 155 35.62 10.68 -8.98
N LEU A 156 34.83 11.75 -8.88
CA LEU A 156 33.48 11.77 -9.43
C LEU A 156 33.54 11.80 -10.95
N ALA A 157 32.88 10.84 -11.59
CA ALA A 157 32.58 10.88 -13.01
C ALA A 157 31.15 11.39 -13.22
N GLU A 158 30.90 12.01 -14.37
CA GLU A 158 29.58 12.46 -14.80
C GLU A 158 29.28 11.97 -16.22
N LEU A 159 27.99 11.86 -16.56
CA LEU A 159 27.54 11.46 -17.88
C LEU A 159 26.87 12.62 -18.61
N GLU A 160 27.33 12.88 -19.83
CA GLU A 160 26.73 13.88 -20.73
C GLU A 160 25.36 13.41 -21.23
N LEU A 161 24.34 14.27 -21.13
CA LEU A 161 23.01 14.03 -21.67
C LEU A 161 22.93 14.47 -23.14
N ASP A 162 22.51 13.58 -24.05
CA ASP A 162 22.29 13.85 -25.48
C ASP A 162 20.83 13.51 -25.88
N PRO A 163 19.88 14.44 -25.71
CA PRO A 163 18.47 14.20 -26.00
C PRO A 163 18.18 13.87 -27.48
N ASP A 164 19.05 14.28 -28.41
CA ASP A 164 18.88 14.05 -29.85
C ASP A 164 19.68 12.83 -30.35
N GLY A 165 20.41 12.15 -29.46
CA GLY A 165 21.24 11.00 -29.79
C GLY A 165 20.46 9.72 -30.07
N ALA A 166 19.23 9.59 -29.58
CA ALA A 166 18.41 8.39 -29.73
C ALA A 166 17.93 8.18 -31.18
N LYS A 167 18.29 7.04 -31.79
CA LYS A 167 17.91 6.68 -33.16
C LYS A 167 17.47 5.23 -33.26
N VAL A 168 16.48 4.94 -34.10
CA VAL A 168 16.08 3.55 -34.40
C VAL A 168 17.27 2.81 -35.02
N GLY A 169 17.57 1.62 -34.50
CA GLY A 169 18.72 0.81 -34.88
C GLY A 169 20.01 1.13 -34.12
N ALA A 170 20.04 2.18 -33.29
CA ALA A 170 21.21 2.49 -32.47
C ALA A 170 21.45 1.41 -31.42
N GLU A 171 22.70 0.93 -31.35
CA GLU A 171 23.17 0.07 -30.28
C GLU A 171 23.39 0.91 -29.01
N VAL A 172 22.88 0.41 -27.89
CA VAL A 172 22.98 1.07 -26.59
C VAL A 172 23.44 0.10 -25.50
N ARG A 173 23.94 0.66 -24.40
CA ARG A 173 24.16 -0.06 -23.13
C ARG A 173 23.35 0.57 -22.01
N ILE A 174 22.84 -0.27 -21.13
CA ILE A 174 22.12 0.13 -19.91
C ILE A 174 22.99 -0.29 -18.74
N ILE A 175 23.44 0.67 -17.95
CA ILE A 175 24.29 0.42 -16.78
C ILE A 175 23.43 0.58 -15.53
N GLY A 176 23.27 -0.45 -14.72
CA GLY A 176 22.38 -0.38 -13.57
C GLY A 176 22.68 -1.38 -12.49
N ASN A 177 22.04 -1.25 -11.34
CA ASN A 177 22.18 -2.21 -10.26
C ASN A 177 21.22 -3.40 -10.45
N ASP A 178 21.71 -4.63 -10.25
CA ASP A 178 20.88 -5.83 -10.19
C ASP A 178 20.42 -6.06 -8.74
N ALA A 179 19.32 -5.39 -8.37
CA ALA A 179 18.64 -5.54 -7.09
C ALA A 179 19.51 -5.38 -5.80
N GLY A 180 20.60 -4.62 -5.86
CA GLY A 180 21.44 -4.34 -4.67
C GLY A 180 22.72 -5.15 -4.58
N GLU A 181 22.95 -6.13 -5.47
CA GLU A 181 24.11 -7.04 -5.37
C GLU A 181 25.35 -6.53 -6.12
N LYS A 182 25.21 -6.13 -7.40
CA LYS A 182 26.30 -5.65 -8.28
C LYS A 182 25.79 -4.79 -9.44
N ILE A 183 26.69 -3.98 -10.02
CA ILE A 183 26.44 -3.32 -11.31
C ILE A 183 26.31 -4.38 -12.42
N SER A 184 25.22 -4.27 -13.17
CA SER A 184 24.84 -5.04 -14.34
C SER A 184 24.86 -4.14 -15.57
N ILE A 185 25.37 -4.68 -16.67
CA ILE A 185 25.47 -3.99 -17.96
C ILE A 185 24.67 -4.79 -18.97
N LEU A 186 23.60 -4.20 -19.48
CA LEU A 186 22.71 -4.82 -20.45
C LEU A 186 22.91 -4.19 -21.83
N SER A 187 22.89 -5.02 -22.86
CA SER A 187 22.90 -4.56 -24.25
C SER A 187 21.47 -4.39 -24.77
N GLY A 188 21.27 -3.39 -25.61
CA GLY A 188 19.99 -3.15 -26.28
C GLY A 188 20.16 -2.50 -27.65
N THR A 189 19.07 -2.53 -28.42
CA THR A 189 18.96 -1.78 -29.67
C THR A 189 17.64 -1.05 -29.66
N ILE A 190 17.67 0.25 -29.94
CA ILE A 190 16.46 1.07 -30.00
C ILE A 190 15.62 0.62 -31.20
N ALA A 191 14.43 0.09 -30.92
CA ALA A 191 13.50 -0.40 -31.93
C ALA A 191 12.51 0.69 -32.37
N ARG A 192 12.16 1.63 -31.48
CA ARG A 192 11.11 2.64 -31.71
C ARG A 192 11.32 3.87 -30.83
N LEU A 193 10.89 5.05 -31.30
CA LEU A 193 10.99 6.34 -30.59
C LEU A 193 9.64 6.98 -30.22
N ASP A 194 8.55 6.55 -30.86
CA ASP A 194 7.21 7.14 -30.79
C ASP A 194 6.20 6.20 -30.10
N ARG A 195 6.65 5.42 -29.11
CA ARG A 195 5.76 4.53 -28.36
C ARG A 195 4.93 5.34 -27.37
N SER A 196 3.70 4.91 -27.11
CA SER A 196 2.92 5.42 -25.97
C SER A 196 3.62 5.10 -24.64
N ALA A 197 3.40 5.98 -23.65
CA ALA A 197 3.79 5.75 -22.27
C ALA A 197 3.25 4.42 -21.70
N PRO A 198 3.97 3.78 -20.77
CA PRO A 198 3.51 2.58 -20.08
C PRO A 198 2.25 2.87 -19.25
N GLU A 199 1.33 1.90 -19.21
CA GLU A 199 0.10 1.96 -18.41
C GLU A 199 0.19 0.95 -17.26
N TYR A 200 0.34 1.47 -16.04
CA TYR A 200 0.46 0.70 -14.81
C TYR A 200 -0.90 0.42 -14.15
N GLY A 201 -1.97 1.04 -14.64
CA GLY A 201 -3.36 0.79 -14.24
C GLY A 201 -4.01 1.93 -13.47
N VAL A 202 -5.31 1.77 -13.19
CA VAL A 202 -6.16 2.78 -12.56
C VAL A 202 -5.72 3.05 -11.12
N GLY A 203 -5.73 4.33 -10.72
CA GLY A 203 -5.34 4.79 -9.38
C GLY A 203 -3.83 4.73 -9.09
N ARG A 204 -3.01 4.33 -10.07
CA ARG A 204 -1.54 4.35 -9.99
C ARG A 204 -0.97 5.52 -10.79
N TYR A 205 0.30 5.80 -10.55
CA TYR A 205 1.05 6.73 -11.37
C TYR A 205 1.12 6.23 -12.82
N ASN A 206 0.91 7.14 -13.78
CA ASN A 206 1.04 6.86 -15.20
C ASN A 206 1.55 8.12 -15.91
N ASP A 207 2.63 8.00 -16.66
CA ASP A 207 3.08 9.07 -17.54
C ASP A 207 2.00 9.42 -18.58
N PHE A 208 2.00 10.67 -19.01
CA PHE A 208 1.11 11.15 -20.07
C PHE A 208 1.74 12.28 -20.84
N ASN A 209 1.15 12.61 -21.98
CA ASN A 209 1.65 13.65 -22.88
C ASN A 209 3.14 13.46 -23.20
N THR A 210 3.58 12.22 -23.39
CA THR A 210 4.97 11.91 -23.71
C THR A 210 5.07 10.68 -24.58
N PHE A 211 6.17 10.61 -25.33
CA PHE A 211 6.58 9.40 -26.03
C PHE A 211 7.58 8.62 -25.19
N TYR A 212 7.64 7.33 -25.43
CA TYR A 212 8.67 6.45 -24.89
C TYR A 212 9.45 5.81 -26.03
N TYR A 213 10.73 5.54 -25.76
CA TYR A 213 11.56 4.72 -26.62
C TYR A 213 11.43 3.27 -26.21
N GLN A 214 11.53 2.37 -27.18
CA GLN A 214 11.45 0.94 -26.95
C GLN A 214 12.75 0.28 -27.38
N SER A 215 13.24 -0.63 -26.54
CA SER A 215 14.38 -1.50 -26.84
C SER A 215 14.00 -2.97 -26.63
N ALA A 216 14.59 -3.83 -27.46
CA ALA A 216 14.61 -5.27 -27.23
C ALA A 216 15.71 -5.60 -26.21
N SER A 217 15.42 -5.39 -24.93
CA SER A 217 16.31 -5.68 -23.81
C SER A 217 15.52 -6.21 -22.61
N SER A 218 16.14 -7.09 -21.83
CA SER A 218 15.57 -7.68 -20.61
C SER A 218 16.14 -6.99 -19.38
N THR A 219 15.55 -5.88 -18.96
CA THR A 219 15.95 -5.20 -17.71
C THR A 219 15.31 -5.88 -16.50
N SER A 220 16.08 -6.10 -15.42
CA SER A 220 15.63 -6.71 -14.16
C SER A 220 15.18 -5.67 -13.12
N GLY A 221 14.68 -6.13 -11.96
CA GLY A 221 14.34 -5.24 -10.85
C GLY A 221 15.59 -4.53 -10.29
N GLY A 222 15.51 -3.21 -10.07
CA GLY A 222 16.64 -2.38 -9.62
C GLY A 222 17.30 -1.53 -10.72
N SER A 223 17.04 -1.84 -12.00
CA SER A 223 17.55 -1.08 -13.16
C SER A 223 16.77 0.20 -13.50
N SER A 224 15.68 0.49 -12.79
CA SER A 224 14.95 1.76 -12.93
C SER A 224 15.89 2.91 -12.56
N GLY A 225 15.97 3.90 -13.45
CA GLY A 225 16.83 5.07 -13.33
C GLY A 225 18.22 4.91 -13.96
N SER A 226 18.50 3.75 -14.57
CA SER A 226 19.75 3.54 -15.30
C SER A 226 19.91 4.46 -16.50
N PRO A 227 21.13 4.98 -16.76
CA PRO A 227 21.43 5.63 -18.02
C PRO A 227 21.41 4.63 -19.17
N VAL A 228 20.82 5.05 -20.29
CA VAL A 228 20.94 4.35 -21.58
C VAL A 228 21.95 5.12 -22.41
N ILE A 229 23.13 4.55 -22.63
CA ILE A 229 24.25 5.23 -23.29
C ILE A 229 24.47 4.76 -24.73
N ASP A 230 24.92 5.68 -25.58
CA ASP A 230 25.40 5.39 -26.94
C ASP A 230 26.86 4.89 -26.96
N ALA A 231 27.34 4.55 -28.15
CA ALA A 231 28.72 4.09 -28.38
C ALA A 231 29.81 5.13 -28.04
N ARG A 232 29.44 6.38 -27.71
CA ARG A 232 30.35 7.44 -27.25
C ARG A 232 30.30 7.62 -25.73
N GLY A 233 29.39 6.92 -25.03
CA GLY A 233 29.17 7.04 -23.60
C GLY A 233 28.24 8.19 -23.21
N ARG A 234 27.51 8.78 -24.16
CA ARG A 234 26.54 9.85 -23.90
C ARG A 234 25.17 9.23 -23.62
N VAL A 235 24.44 9.76 -22.65
CA VAL A 235 23.12 9.26 -22.26
C VAL A 235 22.10 9.74 -23.28
N VAL A 236 21.39 8.82 -23.91
CA VAL A 236 20.36 9.13 -24.93
C VAL A 236 18.94 8.92 -24.42
N ALA A 237 18.77 8.22 -23.30
CA ALA A 237 17.49 8.00 -22.65
C ALA A 237 17.65 7.58 -21.18
N LEU A 238 16.58 7.67 -20.40
CA LEU A 238 16.51 7.19 -19.02
C LEU A 238 15.71 5.88 -18.96
N ASN A 239 16.24 4.82 -18.36
CA ASN A 239 15.49 3.58 -18.22
C ASN A 239 14.35 3.74 -17.19
N ALA A 240 13.10 3.51 -17.59
CA ALA A 240 11.93 3.54 -16.70
C ALA A 240 11.44 2.14 -16.29
N GLY A 241 12.09 1.08 -16.81
CA GLY A 241 11.79 -0.32 -16.50
C GLY A 241 11.34 -1.13 -17.71
N ALA A 242 10.93 -2.38 -17.46
CA ALA A 242 10.47 -3.32 -18.48
C ALA A 242 9.07 -3.86 -18.20
N ASN A 243 8.41 -4.32 -19.27
CA ASN A 243 7.21 -5.12 -19.13
C ASN A 243 7.57 -6.51 -18.60
N ARG A 244 7.01 -6.93 -17.46
CA ARG A 244 7.27 -8.27 -16.88
C ARG A 244 6.81 -9.43 -17.78
N ALA A 245 5.93 -9.18 -18.74
CA ALA A 245 5.39 -10.19 -19.67
C ALA A 245 6.12 -10.26 -21.03
N SER A 246 7.08 -9.37 -21.32
CA SER A 246 7.80 -9.34 -22.61
C SER A 246 9.21 -8.77 -22.48
N ALA A 247 10.15 -9.19 -23.31
CA ALA A 247 11.52 -8.63 -23.37
C ALA A 247 11.57 -7.23 -24.03
N ALA A 248 10.72 -6.30 -23.57
CA ALA A 248 10.65 -4.93 -24.06
C ALA A 248 10.86 -3.96 -22.90
N SER A 249 11.92 -3.16 -23.01
CA SER A 249 12.23 -2.07 -22.08
C SER A 249 11.61 -0.76 -22.55
N PHE A 250 11.31 0.13 -21.59
CA PHE A 250 10.78 1.46 -21.81
C PHE A 250 11.82 2.49 -21.39
N PHE A 251 12.24 3.34 -22.33
CA PHE A 251 13.15 4.44 -22.02
C PHE A 251 12.45 5.78 -22.20
N LEU A 252 12.61 6.65 -21.21
CA LEU A 252 12.07 8.00 -21.20
C LEU A 252 13.00 8.93 -22.00
N PRO A 253 12.47 9.76 -22.92
CA PRO A 253 13.23 10.79 -23.64
C PRO A 253 13.83 11.84 -22.71
N LEU A 254 14.96 12.42 -23.10
CA LEU A 254 15.70 13.37 -22.26
C LEU A 254 15.33 14.84 -22.51
N HIS A 255 14.54 15.21 -23.52
CA HIS A 255 14.25 16.62 -23.82
C HIS A 255 13.69 17.38 -22.61
N ARG A 256 12.75 16.78 -21.89
CA ARG A 256 12.17 17.38 -20.67
C ARG A 256 13.07 17.26 -19.45
N VAL A 257 13.93 16.25 -19.41
CA VAL A 257 14.97 16.10 -18.39
C VAL A 257 15.98 17.25 -18.52
N MET A 258 16.54 17.47 -19.72
CA MET A 258 17.50 18.53 -20.00
C MET A 258 16.93 19.90 -19.62
N HIS A 259 15.69 20.17 -20.02
CA HIS A 259 15.01 21.42 -19.65
C HIS A 259 14.95 21.64 -18.13
N ALA A 260 14.64 20.59 -17.36
CA ALA A 260 14.60 20.69 -15.89
C ALA A 260 16.01 20.89 -15.30
N VAL A 261 17.01 20.17 -15.82
CA VAL A 261 18.41 20.28 -15.38
C VAL A 261 18.94 21.69 -15.59
N GLU A 262 18.74 22.29 -16.77
CA GLU A 262 19.16 23.65 -17.10
C GLU A 262 18.58 24.69 -16.14
N ARG A 263 17.28 24.57 -15.82
CA ARG A 263 16.60 25.46 -14.85
C ARG A 263 17.17 25.30 -13.44
N ILE A 264 17.37 24.07 -12.99
CA ILE A 264 17.94 23.76 -11.66
C ILE A 264 19.37 24.28 -11.54
N GLN A 265 20.20 24.08 -12.57
CA GLN A 265 21.57 24.60 -12.61
C GLN A 265 21.62 26.13 -12.59
N SER A 266 20.59 26.79 -13.16
CA SER A 266 20.40 28.24 -13.14
C SER A 266 19.78 28.76 -11.84
N GLY A 267 19.41 27.88 -10.90
CA GLY A 267 18.74 28.25 -9.65
C GLY A 267 17.27 28.68 -9.83
N GLU A 268 16.67 28.36 -10.97
CA GLU A 268 15.29 28.69 -11.32
C GLU A 268 14.35 27.52 -10.99
N GLN A 269 13.07 27.84 -10.76
CA GLN A 269 12.04 26.80 -10.67
C GLN A 269 11.76 26.21 -12.06
N VAL A 270 11.55 24.90 -12.12
CA VAL A 270 11.15 24.23 -13.36
C VAL A 270 9.67 24.54 -13.61
N PRO A 271 9.29 25.24 -14.69
CA PRO A 271 7.90 25.53 -14.98
C PRO A 271 7.19 24.26 -15.47
N ARG A 272 5.94 24.06 -15.06
CA ARG A 272 5.05 23.02 -15.60
C ARG A 272 3.64 23.52 -15.85
N GLY A 273 3.38 23.93 -17.09
CA GLY A 273 2.08 24.39 -17.54
C GLY A 273 1.13 23.23 -17.84
N THR A 274 -0.15 23.39 -17.51
CA THR A 274 -1.17 22.37 -17.76
C THR A 274 -2.52 22.95 -18.15
N LEU A 275 -3.17 22.27 -19.10
CA LEU A 275 -4.59 22.42 -19.42
C LEU A 275 -5.45 21.38 -18.69
N GLN A 276 -4.84 20.60 -17.80
CA GLN A 276 -5.41 19.40 -17.16
C GLN A 276 -6.04 18.47 -18.21
N THR A 277 -5.36 18.31 -19.33
CA THR A 277 -5.82 17.56 -20.50
C THR A 277 -4.73 16.58 -20.91
N SER A 278 -5.13 15.34 -21.20
CA SER A 278 -4.24 14.34 -21.76
C SER A 278 -4.47 14.21 -23.26
N PHE A 279 -3.37 14.13 -23.99
CA PHE A 279 -3.31 13.99 -25.43
C PHE A 279 -2.70 12.64 -25.79
N VAL A 280 -3.09 12.11 -26.94
CA VAL A 280 -2.50 10.92 -27.55
C VAL A 280 -2.11 11.21 -28.97
N HIS A 281 -0.97 10.68 -29.41
CA HIS A 281 -0.58 10.78 -30.80
C HIS A 281 -1.35 9.76 -31.65
N ARG A 282 -1.91 10.22 -32.77
CA ARG A 282 -2.69 9.39 -33.70
C ARG A 282 -2.16 9.52 -35.12
N PRO A 283 -1.92 8.40 -35.83
CA PRO A 283 -1.46 8.45 -37.21
C PRO A 283 -2.45 9.15 -38.13
N PHE A 284 -1.98 9.81 -39.18
CA PHE A 284 -2.82 10.53 -40.14
C PHE A 284 -3.99 9.70 -40.71
N GLY A 285 -3.77 8.41 -40.98
CA GLY A 285 -4.83 7.52 -41.46
C GLY A 285 -5.99 7.31 -40.47
N GLU A 286 -5.75 7.48 -39.17
CA GLU A 286 -6.80 7.50 -38.14
C GLU A 286 -7.43 8.89 -38.01
N LEU A 287 -6.65 9.96 -38.17
CA LEU A 287 -7.13 11.34 -38.03
C LEU A 287 -8.21 11.70 -39.06
N ALA A 288 -8.15 11.14 -40.27
CA ALA A 288 -9.20 11.32 -41.28
C ALA A 288 -10.58 10.89 -40.76
N ARG A 289 -10.64 9.85 -39.93
CA ARG A 289 -11.89 9.36 -39.31
C ARG A 289 -12.41 10.27 -38.19
N LEU A 290 -11.53 11.11 -37.64
CA LEU A 290 -11.85 12.11 -36.62
C LEU A 290 -12.17 13.48 -37.24
N GLY A 291 -12.09 13.61 -38.57
CA GLY A 291 -12.45 14.83 -39.31
C GLY A 291 -11.25 15.63 -39.86
N LEU A 292 -10.02 15.11 -39.81
CA LEU A 292 -8.91 15.79 -40.50
C LEU A 292 -9.17 15.81 -42.02
N THR A 293 -9.29 17.00 -42.60
CA THR A 293 -9.51 17.15 -44.04
C THR A 293 -8.23 16.87 -44.83
N GLY A 294 -8.37 16.38 -46.07
CA GLY A 294 -7.21 16.10 -46.93
C GLY A 294 -6.32 17.33 -47.16
N ALA A 295 -6.91 18.52 -47.29
CA ALA A 295 -6.16 19.76 -47.43
C ALA A 295 -5.35 20.12 -46.17
N ALA A 296 -5.93 19.92 -44.97
CA ALA A 296 -5.23 20.12 -43.70
C ALA A 296 -4.11 19.08 -43.51
N GLU A 297 -4.36 17.82 -43.85
CA GLU A 297 -3.34 16.77 -43.83
C GLU A 297 -2.16 17.10 -44.75
N THR A 298 -2.41 17.52 -46.00
CA THR A 298 -1.36 17.92 -46.94
C THR A 298 -0.48 19.02 -46.36
N ARG A 299 -1.09 20.10 -45.85
CA ARG A 299 -0.35 21.22 -45.26
C ARG A 299 0.49 20.80 -44.04
N LEU A 300 -0.05 19.93 -43.18
CA LEU A 300 0.66 19.48 -41.98
C LEU A 300 1.80 18.51 -42.32
N ARG A 301 1.66 17.69 -43.36
CA ARG A 301 2.75 16.84 -43.86
C ARG A 301 3.88 17.63 -44.53
N GLU A 302 3.55 18.73 -45.19
CA GLU A 302 4.54 19.69 -45.71
C GLU A 302 5.29 20.39 -44.56
N THR A 303 4.57 20.73 -43.49
CA THR A 303 5.14 21.39 -42.30
C THR A 303 6.02 20.44 -41.47
N PHE A 304 5.64 19.16 -41.39
CA PHE A 304 6.38 18.12 -40.66
C PHE A 304 6.82 16.99 -41.61
N PRO A 305 7.87 17.20 -42.43
CA PRO A 305 8.42 16.15 -43.27
C PRO A 305 8.87 14.96 -42.42
N GLY A 306 8.22 13.80 -42.59
CA GLY A 306 8.46 12.60 -41.78
C GLY A 306 7.55 12.43 -40.57
N GLY A 307 6.69 13.41 -40.26
CA GLY A 307 5.64 13.28 -39.26
C GLY A 307 4.64 12.17 -39.64
N THR A 308 4.27 11.35 -38.65
CA THR A 308 3.38 10.20 -38.87
C THR A 308 1.94 10.46 -38.41
N GLY A 309 1.69 11.55 -37.68
CA GLY A 309 0.41 11.88 -37.10
C GLY A 309 0.38 13.22 -36.36
N LEU A 310 -0.64 13.41 -35.51
CA LEU A 310 -0.87 14.60 -34.70
C LEU A 310 -1.35 14.21 -33.29
N LEU A 311 -1.37 15.18 -32.39
CA LEU A 311 -1.93 15.03 -31.05
C LEU A 311 -3.45 15.19 -31.06
N VAL A 312 -4.12 14.28 -30.36
CA VAL A 312 -5.59 14.25 -30.21
C VAL A 312 -5.92 14.27 -28.73
N VAL A 313 -6.91 15.07 -28.32
CA VAL A 313 -7.40 15.08 -26.94
C VAL A 313 -7.97 13.70 -26.60
N LYS A 314 -7.38 13.03 -25.61
CA LYS A 314 -7.85 11.74 -25.07
C LYS A 314 -8.89 11.96 -23.97
N GLN A 315 -8.57 12.84 -23.03
CA GLN A 315 -9.36 13.08 -21.83
C GLN A 315 -9.11 14.49 -21.33
N VAL A 316 -10.18 15.14 -20.86
CA VAL A 316 -10.16 16.44 -20.21
C VAL A 316 -10.58 16.25 -18.75
N GLN A 317 -9.84 16.88 -17.83
CA GLN A 317 -10.16 16.86 -16.41
C GLN A 317 -11.42 17.68 -16.15
N ARG A 318 -12.39 17.10 -15.44
CA ARG A 318 -13.60 17.80 -15.00
C ARG A 318 -13.23 18.97 -14.11
N GLU A 319 -13.89 20.11 -14.33
CA GLU A 319 -13.70 21.39 -13.64
C GLU A 319 -12.28 21.97 -13.81
N GLY A 320 -11.48 21.39 -14.71
CA GLY A 320 -10.17 21.90 -15.10
C GLY A 320 -10.27 23.00 -16.16
N PRO A 321 -9.17 23.69 -16.48
CA PRO A 321 -9.15 24.77 -17.47
C PRO A 321 -9.47 24.31 -18.90
N GLY A 322 -9.31 23.03 -19.21
CA GLY A 322 -9.74 22.45 -20.49
C GLY A 322 -11.23 22.10 -20.51
N ASP A 323 -11.90 22.00 -19.36
CA ASP A 323 -13.30 21.55 -19.29
C ASP A 323 -14.26 22.54 -19.94
N GLY A 324 -15.21 22.02 -20.71
CA GLY A 324 -16.11 22.84 -21.55
C GLY A 324 -15.42 23.56 -22.73
N VAL A 325 -14.08 23.57 -22.82
CA VAL A 325 -13.31 24.22 -23.89
C VAL A 325 -12.81 23.19 -24.91
N LEU A 326 -12.07 22.19 -24.43
CA LEU A 326 -11.56 21.06 -25.21
C LEU A 326 -12.50 19.86 -25.09
N GLN A 327 -12.52 19.01 -26.12
CA GLN A 327 -13.35 17.82 -26.17
C GLN A 327 -12.51 16.60 -26.58
N PRO A 328 -12.75 15.40 -26.00
CA PRO A 328 -12.16 14.17 -26.50
C PRO A 328 -12.41 14.00 -28.00
N GLY A 329 -11.33 13.78 -28.77
CA GLY A 329 -11.37 13.70 -30.23
C GLY A 329 -10.91 14.97 -30.96
N ASP A 330 -10.77 16.11 -30.28
CA ASP A 330 -10.18 17.32 -30.88
C ASP A 330 -8.76 17.04 -31.38
N ILE A 331 -8.49 17.36 -32.64
CA ILE A 331 -7.17 17.19 -33.27
C ILE A 331 -6.41 18.51 -33.16
N LEU A 332 -5.33 18.53 -32.38
CA LEU A 332 -4.51 19.74 -32.21
C LEU A 332 -3.69 19.99 -33.49
N THR A 333 -3.77 21.22 -34.00
CA THR A 333 -3.03 21.63 -35.21
C THR A 333 -2.00 22.72 -34.91
N THR A 334 -2.34 23.71 -34.08
CA THR A 334 -1.44 24.80 -33.71
C THR A 334 -1.56 25.17 -32.23
N VAL A 335 -0.48 25.72 -31.69
CA VAL A 335 -0.39 26.36 -30.37
C VAL A 335 0.31 27.70 -30.56
N ASN A 336 -0.33 28.79 -30.13
CA ASN A 336 0.13 30.18 -30.37
C ASN A 336 0.55 30.40 -31.83
N GLU A 337 -0.33 30.00 -32.76
CA GLU A 337 -0.14 30.10 -34.23
C GLU A 337 1.00 29.21 -34.80
N THR A 338 1.77 28.54 -33.93
CA THR A 338 2.84 27.62 -34.34
C THR A 338 2.26 26.22 -34.54
N PRO A 339 2.45 25.58 -35.70
CA PRO A 339 2.04 24.19 -35.90
C PRO A 339 2.69 23.25 -34.87
N VAL A 340 1.93 22.28 -34.36
CA VAL A 340 2.43 21.29 -33.38
C VAL A 340 1.96 19.88 -33.74
N ALA A 341 2.89 18.93 -33.74
CA ALA A 341 2.62 17.50 -33.98
C ALA A 341 3.13 16.56 -32.86
N SER A 342 3.91 17.07 -31.91
CA SER A 342 4.56 16.28 -30.84
C SER A 342 4.41 16.95 -29.48
N PHE A 343 4.71 16.21 -28.42
CA PHE A 343 4.48 16.67 -27.05
C PHE A 343 5.44 17.77 -26.60
N VAL A 344 6.73 17.68 -26.93
CA VAL A 344 7.74 18.65 -26.43
C VAL A 344 7.42 20.10 -26.80
N PRO A 345 7.05 20.45 -28.05
CA PRO A 345 6.63 21.81 -28.38
C PRO A 345 5.33 22.24 -27.68
N LEU A 346 4.38 21.32 -27.50
CA LEU A 346 3.15 21.58 -26.74
C LEU A 346 3.49 21.94 -25.29
N GLU A 347 4.27 21.10 -24.62
CA GLU A 347 4.70 21.34 -23.23
C GLU A 347 5.46 22.66 -23.09
N ALA A 348 6.41 22.95 -23.98
CA ALA A 348 7.17 24.20 -23.95
C ALA A 348 6.25 25.43 -24.09
N ALA A 349 5.25 25.38 -24.97
CA ALA A 349 4.29 26.47 -25.13
C ALA A 349 3.39 26.64 -23.90
N LEU A 350 2.99 25.54 -23.25
CA LEU A 350 2.22 25.58 -22.00
C LEU A 350 3.07 26.15 -20.86
N ASP A 351 4.31 25.69 -20.68
CA ASP A 351 5.22 26.18 -19.65
C ASP A 351 5.47 27.70 -19.77
N ALA A 352 5.57 28.22 -21.00
CA ALA A 352 5.74 29.64 -21.27
C ALA A 352 4.49 30.49 -21.03
N SER A 353 3.31 29.86 -20.91
CA SER A 353 2.01 30.55 -20.83
C SER A 353 1.33 30.37 -19.47
N ILE A 354 2.02 29.89 -18.43
CA ILE A 354 1.45 29.69 -17.09
C ILE A 354 0.80 30.99 -16.57
N GLY A 355 -0.47 30.91 -16.18
CA GLY A 355 -1.27 32.05 -15.72
C GLY A 355 -1.97 32.83 -16.84
N GLU A 356 -1.60 32.58 -18.10
CA GLU A 356 -2.09 33.30 -19.28
C GLU A 356 -2.94 32.40 -20.19
N PRO A 357 -3.80 32.98 -21.05
CA PRO A 357 -4.47 32.23 -22.11
C PRO A 357 -3.49 31.74 -23.18
N VAL A 358 -3.63 30.48 -23.61
CA VAL A 358 -2.90 29.92 -24.75
C VAL A 358 -3.83 29.78 -25.95
N SER A 359 -3.41 30.21 -27.14
CA SER A 359 -4.24 30.10 -28.34
C SER A 359 -4.06 28.72 -28.98
N LEU A 360 -5.12 27.93 -29.10
CA LEU A 360 -5.10 26.60 -29.70
C LEU A 360 -6.01 26.57 -30.92
N SER A 361 -5.52 26.09 -32.06
CA SER A 361 -6.39 25.72 -33.18
C SER A 361 -6.53 24.21 -33.23
N VAL A 362 -7.77 23.74 -33.16
CA VAL A 362 -8.12 22.31 -33.22
C VAL A 362 -9.06 22.04 -34.38
N ILE A 363 -9.08 20.79 -34.84
CA ILE A 363 -10.14 20.29 -35.73
C ILE A 363 -11.09 19.44 -34.90
N ARG A 364 -12.36 19.85 -34.86
CA ARG A 364 -13.45 19.18 -34.14
C ARG A 364 -14.51 18.74 -35.12
N GLY A 365 -14.64 17.44 -35.35
CA GLY A 365 -15.66 16.89 -36.24
C GLY A 365 -15.58 17.38 -37.69
N GLY A 366 -14.41 17.82 -38.16
CA GLY A 366 -14.20 18.37 -39.50
C GLY A 366 -14.05 19.88 -39.58
N GLU A 367 -14.41 20.60 -38.52
CA GLU A 367 -14.40 22.06 -38.48
C GLU A 367 -13.19 22.58 -37.70
N ALA A 368 -12.58 23.66 -38.18
CA ALA A 368 -11.52 24.35 -37.45
C ALA A 368 -12.13 25.21 -36.34
N VAL A 369 -11.62 25.04 -35.11
CA VAL A 369 -12.09 25.73 -33.92
C VAL A 369 -10.88 26.34 -33.21
N ASP A 370 -10.95 27.65 -32.96
CA ASP A 370 -9.95 28.36 -32.16
C ASP A 370 -10.41 28.46 -30.70
N LEU A 371 -9.52 28.09 -29.79
CA LEU A 371 -9.77 27.99 -28.35
C LEU A 371 -8.71 28.80 -27.61
N LYS A 372 -9.10 29.38 -26.46
CA LYS A 372 -8.18 30.15 -25.60
C LYS A 372 -8.29 29.75 -24.12
N PRO A 373 -8.00 28.48 -23.76
CA PRO A 373 -7.99 28.08 -22.35
C PRO A 373 -6.85 28.77 -21.59
N ILE A 374 -7.05 28.96 -20.28
CA ILE A 374 -6.02 29.50 -19.39
C ILE A 374 -5.09 28.35 -18.96
N VAL A 375 -3.79 28.54 -19.10
CA VAL A 375 -2.81 27.55 -18.62
C VAL A 375 -2.61 27.74 -17.12
N ARG A 376 -2.68 26.64 -16.36
CA ARG A 376 -2.41 26.64 -14.92
C ARG A 376 -1.05 26.03 -14.62
N ASP A 377 -0.52 26.33 -13.45
CA ASP A 377 0.66 25.66 -12.92
C ASP A 377 0.26 24.27 -12.37
N LEU A 378 0.94 23.23 -12.86
CA LEU A 378 0.73 21.86 -12.42
C LEU A 378 1.35 21.59 -11.05
N HIS A 379 2.40 22.31 -10.66
CA HIS A 379 2.98 22.20 -9.32
C HIS A 379 1.99 22.68 -8.25
N ALA A 380 1.19 23.71 -8.54
CA ALA A 380 0.16 24.24 -7.64
C ALA A 380 -0.97 23.24 -7.30
N ILE A 381 -1.18 22.21 -8.13
CA ILE A 381 -2.18 21.15 -7.91
C ILE A 381 -1.54 19.78 -7.63
N THR A 382 -0.22 19.77 -7.39
CA THR A 382 0.52 18.62 -6.92
C THR A 382 0.65 18.72 -5.40
N PRO A 383 0.28 17.70 -4.60
CA PRO A 383 0.31 17.80 -3.15
C PRO A 383 1.72 18.09 -2.63
N THR A 384 1.84 19.14 -1.82
CA THR A 384 3.08 19.56 -1.14
C THR A 384 2.96 19.54 0.37
N HIS A 385 1.79 19.15 0.87
CA HIS A 385 1.43 19.13 2.29
C HIS A 385 0.83 17.78 2.64
N TYR A 386 1.04 17.32 3.87
CA TYR A 386 0.22 16.25 4.45
C TYR A 386 -0.07 16.52 5.91
N LEU A 387 -1.21 16.02 6.37
CA LEU A 387 -1.60 15.95 7.76
C LEU A 387 -1.36 14.51 8.25
N ALA A 388 -0.47 14.36 9.22
CA ALA A 388 -0.44 13.18 10.07
C ALA A 388 -1.56 13.33 11.11
N PHE A 389 -2.55 12.44 11.08
CA PHE A 389 -3.72 12.52 11.96
C PHE A 389 -4.15 11.12 12.40
N GLY A 390 -4.15 10.87 13.72
CA GLY A 390 -4.62 9.60 14.28
C GLY A 390 -3.88 8.38 13.74
N GLY A 391 -2.57 8.50 13.48
CA GLY A 391 -1.74 7.47 12.84
C GLY A 391 -1.90 7.39 11.31
N GLY A 392 -2.76 8.21 10.72
CA GLY A 392 -3.02 8.30 9.29
C GLY A 392 -2.08 9.26 8.56
N THR A 393 -2.16 9.26 7.23
CA THR A 393 -1.51 10.25 6.35
C THR A 393 -2.52 10.72 5.32
N LEU A 394 -2.82 12.02 5.35
CA LEU A 394 -3.83 12.66 4.53
C LEU A 394 -3.18 13.81 3.76
N HIS A 395 -3.54 14.01 2.51
CA HIS A 395 -3.06 15.13 1.69
C HIS A 395 -4.13 15.51 0.66
N ASP A 396 -3.95 16.61 -0.05
CA ASP A 396 -4.89 17.04 -1.08
C ASP A 396 -5.04 15.97 -2.18
N LEU A 397 -6.24 15.83 -2.76
CA LEU A 397 -6.43 14.92 -3.89
C LEU A 397 -5.52 15.33 -5.05
N SER A 398 -4.51 14.50 -5.34
CA SER A 398 -3.52 14.81 -6.36
C SER A 398 -4.12 14.79 -7.77
N TYR A 399 -3.54 15.59 -8.67
CA TYR A 399 -3.89 15.53 -10.09
C TYR A 399 -3.68 14.14 -10.71
N GLN A 400 -2.65 13.39 -10.29
CA GLN A 400 -2.43 12.02 -10.76
C GLN A 400 -3.61 11.11 -10.43
N LYS A 401 -4.12 11.16 -9.19
CA LYS A 401 -5.29 10.39 -8.76
C LYS A 401 -6.57 10.89 -9.44
N SER A 402 -6.80 12.21 -9.40
CA SER A 402 -7.97 12.88 -9.96
C SER A 402 -8.16 12.54 -11.44
N ARG A 403 -7.10 12.67 -12.25
CA ARG A 403 -7.11 12.36 -13.69
C ARG A 403 -7.44 10.90 -13.95
N THR A 404 -6.75 9.97 -13.29
CA THR A 404 -6.95 8.54 -13.55
C THR A 404 -8.33 8.05 -13.10
N LEU A 405 -8.92 8.67 -12.09
CA LEU A 405 -10.25 8.34 -11.57
C LEU A 405 -11.37 9.24 -12.13
N SER A 406 -11.03 10.21 -12.99
CA SER A 406 -11.95 11.21 -13.55
C SER A 406 -12.75 11.99 -12.48
N LEU A 407 -12.10 12.28 -11.36
CA LEU A 407 -12.66 13.05 -10.24
C LEU A 407 -12.29 14.52 -10.38
N PRO A 408 -13.17 15.49 -10.13
CA PRO A 408 -12.77 16.88 -9.94
C PRO A 408 -11.66 17.02 -8.89
N LEU A 409 -10.82 18.03 -9.03
CA LEU A 409 -9.86 18.37 -7.97
C LEU A 409 -10.60 18.93 -6.76
N GLY A 410 -10.06 18.69 -5.56
CA GLY A 410 -10.63 19.14 -4.30
C GLY A 410 -10.98 17.99 -3.34
N GLY A 411 -10.93 18.30 -2.05
CA GLY A 411 -11.09 17.34 -0.97
C GLY A 411 -9.75 16.75 -0.53
N VAL A 412 -9.79 16.06 0.62
CA VAL A 412 -8.59 15.51 1.27
C VAL A 412 -8.55 14.00 1.06
N TYR A 413 -7.53 13.53 0.35
CA TYR A 413 -7.29 12.11 0.10
C TYR A 413 -6.64 11.41 1.30
N VAL A 414 -7.22 10.28 1.71
CA VAL A 414 -6.71 9.43 2.78
C VAL A 414 -5.70 8.44 2.20
N ALA A 415 -4.42 8.83 2.15
CA ALA A 415 -3.33 7.97 1.66
C ALA A 415 -3.06 6.78 2.58
N PHE A 416 -3.23 6.99 3.89
CA PHE A 416 -3.26 5.94 4.89
C PHE A 416 -4.26 6.30 5.98
N ARG A 417 -5.22 5.41 6.26
CA ARG A 417 -6.30 5.69 7.22
C ARG A 417 -5.85 5.84 8.68
N GLY A 418 -4.79 5.14 9.09
CA GLY A 418 -4.40 5.10 10.50
C GLY A 418 -5.46 4.51 11.42
N PHE A 419 -5.34 4.84 12.71
CA PHE A 419 -6.18 4.36 13.80
C PHE A 419 -7.53 5.09 13.86
N VAL A 420 -7.52 6.42 13.95
CA VAL A 420 -8.73 7.24 14.16
C VAL A 420 -9.75 7.07 13.03
N LEU A 421 -9.32 7.23 11.78
CA LEU A 421 -10.22 7.04 10.63
C LEU A 421 -10.58 5.57 10.43
N GLY A 422 -9.66 4.66 10.81
CA GLY A 422 -9.87 3.22 10.78
C GLY A 422 -11.04 2.79 11.67
N GLY A 423 -11.10 3.26 12.92
CA GLY A 423 -12.19 3.00 13.87
C GLY A 423 -13.54 3.56 13.41
N ALA A 424 -13.54 4.63 12.61
CA ALA A 424 -14.75 5.19 12.00
C ALA A 424 -15.16 4.51 10.67
N GLY A 425 -14.47 3.43 10.28
CA GLY A 425 -14.73 2.69 9.04
C GLY A 425 -14.33 3.43 7.76
N ILE A 426 -13.55 4.49 7.85
CA ILE A 426 -13.08 5.27 6.69
C ILE A 426 -11.85 4.56 6.10
N PRO A 427 -11.90 4.09 4.84
CA PRO A 427 -10.83 3.31 4.24
C PRO A 427 -9.70 4.19 3.69
N THR A 428 -8.52 3.59 3.50
CA THR A 428 -7.49 4.16 2.62
C THR A 428 -8.06 4.32 1.21
N GLY A 429 -7.79 5.47 0.56
CA GLY A 429 -8.37 5.82 -0.73
C GLY A 429 -9.70 6.57 -0.65
N ALA A 430 -10.20 6.87 0.55
CA ALA A 430 -11.30 7.80 0.72
C ALA A 430 -10.88 9.25 0.38
N VAL A 431 -11.83 10.05 -0.07
CA VAL A 431 -11.70 11.50 -0.21
C VAL A 431 -12.69 12.15 0.75
N LEU A 432 -12.17 12.90 1.73
CA LEU A 432 -12.97 13.67 2.68
C LEU A 432 -13.41 14.97 2.01
N THR A 433 -14.70 15.30 2.17
CA THR A 433 -15.31 16.53 1.66
C THR A 433 -15.91 17.40 2.76
N GLU A 434 -16.13 16.83 3.95
CA GLU A 434 -16.60 17.57 5.12
C GLU A 434 -16.00 17.00 6.40
N PHE A 435 -15.66 17.86 7.34
CA PHE A 435 -15.22 17.50 8.69
C PHE A 435 -15.91 18.40 9.72
N ALA A 436 -16.50 17.79 10.75
CA ALA A 436 -17.23 18.50 11.81
C ALA A 436 -18.34 19.44 11.28
N GLY A 437 -19.04 19.04 10.21
CA GLY A 437 -20.11 19.83 9.59
C GLY A 437 -19.63 20.93 8.65
N GLN A 438 -18.32 21.08 8.44
CA GLN A 438 -17.72 22.12 7.59
C GLN A 438 -17.02 21.51 6.38
N ALA A 439 -17.20 22.11 5.21
CA ALA A 439 -16.60 21.63 3.97
C ALA A 439 -15.07 21.70 4.03
N VAL A 440 -14.40 20.68 3.49
CA VAL A 440 -12.94 20.63 3.37
C VAL A 440 -12.54 20.42 1.91
N SER A 441 -11.74 21.36 1.37
CA SER A 441 -11.18 21.30 0.03
C SER A 441 -9.72 20.87 0.01
N ASP A 442 -9.02 21.05 1.12
CA ASP A 442 -7.57 20.88 1.25
C ASP A 442 -7.19 20.52 2.69
N VAL A 443 -5.95 20.05 2.83
CA VAL A 443 -5.41 19.50 4.07
C VAL A 443 -5.14 20.57 5.13
N GLU A 444 -4.87 21.82 4.72
CA GLU A 444 -4.68 22.93 5.65
C GLU A 444 -6.00 23.33 6.32
N THR A 445 -7.09 23.40 5.54
CA THR A 445 -8.44 23.60 6.06
C THR A 445 -8.83 22.47 7.01
N LEU A 446 -8.54 21.22 6.65
CA LEU A 446 -8.77 20.09 7.55
C LEU A 446 -7.95 20.22 8.85
N ALA A 447 -6.67 20.58 8.78
CA ALA A 447 -5.84 20.76 9.96
C ALA A 447 -6.38 21.86 10.89
N ALA A 448 -6.88 22.97 10.34
CA ALA A 448 -7.52 24.04 11.09
C ALA A 448 -8.83 23.59 11.77
N LEU A 449 -9.63 22.75 11.11
CA LEU A 449 -10.83 22.19 11.74
C LEU A 449 -10.46 21.18 12.83
N VAL A 450 -9.50 20.29 12.57
CA VAL A 450 -9.01 19.32 13.55
C VAL A 450 -8.48 20.03 14.79
N SER A 451 -7.78 21.17 14.67
CA SER A 451 -7.25 21.91 15.82
C SER A 451 -8.33 22.48 16.76
N SER A 452 -9.57 22.65 16.26
CA SER A 452 -10.70 23.14 17.04
C SER A 452 -11.47 22.06 17.80
N VAL A 453 -11.21 20.78 17.51
CA VAL A 453 -11.98 19.65 18.05
C VAL A 453 -11.27 19.05 19.28
N PRO A 454 -11.93 19.06 20.46
CA PRO A 454 -11.37 18.49 21.69
C PRO A 454 -11.24 16.96 21.63
N ASP A 455 -10.34 16.41 22.44
CA ASP A 455 -10.21 14.95 22.61
C ASP A 455 -11.53 14.35 23.12
N GLY A 456 -11.89 13.15 22.66
CA GLY A 456 -13.17 12.48 22.97
C GLY A 456 -14.40 13.02 22.22
N ALA A 457 -14.28 14.12 21.48
CA ALA A 457 -15.39 14.65 20.70
C ALA A 457 -15.74 13.72 19.52
N ARG A 458 -17.04 13.54 19.28
CA ARG A 458 -17.55 12.78 18.13
C ARG A 458 -18.02 13.75 17.05
N VAL A 459 -17.37 13.72 15.89
CA VAL A 459 -17.63 14.66 14.79
C VAL A 459 -18.10 13.94 13.53
N PRO A 460 -19.10 14.48 12.80
CA PRO A 460 -19.49 13.95 11.51
C PRO A 460 -18.41 14.23 10.47
N VAL A 461 -18.12 13.25 9.62
CA VAL A 461 -17.20 13.35 8.49
C VAL A 461 -17.87 12.78 7.24
N ARG A 462 -17.97 13.59 6.17
CA ARG A 462 -18.46 13.12 4.87
C ARG A 462 -17.30 12.79 3.97
N TRP A 463 -17.43 11.65 3.30
CA TRP A 463 -16.41 11.14 2.41
C TRP A 463 -17.02 10.27 1.31
N PHE A 464 -16.26 10.04 0.24
CA PHE A 464 -16.56 9.02 -0.76
C PHE A 464 -15.32 8.18 -1.04
N SER A 465 -15.50 6.94 -1.50
CA SER A 465 -14.38 6.14 -1.97
C SER A 465 -13.95 6.63 -3.34
N ALA A 466 -12.66 6.83 -3.60
CA ALA A 466 -12.21 7.34 -4.90
C ALA A 466 -12.57 6.40 -6.08
N ASN A 467 -12.82 5.11 -5.79
CA ASN A 467 -13.29 4.13 -6.77
C ASN A 467 -14.83 4.09 -6.94
N ASP A 468 -15.58 4.73 -6.05
CA ASP A 468 -17.05 4.86 -6.08
C ASP A 468 -17.47 6.28 -5.64
N PRO A 469 -17.19 7.30 -6.47
CA PRO A 469 -17.36 8.70 -6.07
C PRO A 469 -18.81 9.15 -5.95
N ASN A 470 -19.77 8.40 -6.51
CA ASN A 470 -21.18 8.74 -6.45
C ASN A 470 -21.83 8.32 -5.11
N ARG A 471 -21.14 7.50 -4.31
CA ARG A 471 -21.61 7.06 -3.00
C ARG A 471 -20.94 7.86 -1.89
N VAL A 472 -21.59 8.95 -1.49
CA VAL A 472 -21.18 9.73 -0.31
C VAL A 472 -21.64 9.02 0.96
N VAL A 473 -20.72 8.86 1.90
CA VAL A 473 -20.92 8.22 3.20
C VAL A 473 -20.70 9.26 4.30
N LEU A 474 -21.57 9.23 5.31
CA LEU A 474 -21.40 9.98 6.55
C LEU A 474 -20.93 9.02 7.64
N SER A 475 -19.72 9.25 8.16
CA SER A 475 -19.17 8.54 9.31
C SER A 475 -19.12 9.47 10.52
N VAL A 476 -19.11 8.90 11.72
CA VAL A 476 -18.82 9.64 12.95
C VAL A 476 -17.42 9.25 13.38
N VAL A 477 -16.52 10.23 13.44
CA VAL A 477 -15.15 10.05 13.92
C VAL A 477 -15.09 10.51 15.36
N GLU A 478 -14.58 9.65 16.24
CA GLU A 478 -14.21 10.05 17.60
C GLU A 478 -12.77 10.56 17.60
N MET A 479 -12.57 11.75 18.13
CA MET A 479 -11.26 12.37 18.23
C MET A 479 -10.44 11.66 19.29
N ASP A 480 -9.32 11.04 18.89
CA ASP A 480 -8.32 10.48 19.81
C ASP A 480 -6.99 11.21 19.62
N ARG A 481 -6.49 11.79 20.71
CA ARG A 481 -5.19 12.49 20.76
C ARG A 481 -4.19 11.81 21.67
N ARG A 482 -4.48 10.59 22.14
CA ARG A 482 -3.66 9.85 23.11
C ARG A 482 -2.57 9.05 22.44
N TRP A 483 -2.86 8.44 21.29
CA TRP A 483 -1.96 7.48 20.66
C TRP A 483 -0.97 8.10 19.67
N PHE A 484 -1.38 9.13 18.93
CA PHE A 484 -0.59 9.69 17.85
C PHE A 484 -0.61 11.23 17.89
N SER A 485 0.55 11.84 17.67
CA SER A 485 0.62 13.29 17.43
C SER A 485 -0.14 13.65 16.15
N THR A 486 -0.69 14.86 16.13
CA THR A 486 -1.27 15.45 14.93
C THR A 486 -0.34 16.55 14.43
N GLU A 487 0.11 16.45 13.19
CA GLU A 487 1.15 17.30 12.63
C GLU A 487 0.83 17.64 11.18
N LEU A 488 0.97 18.92 10.81
CA LEU A 488 0.89 19.39 9.43
C LEU A 488 2.32 19.54 8.91
N CYS A 489 2.65 18.79 7.88
CA CYS A 489 3.99 18.76 7.31
C CYS A 489 3.99 19.37 5.91
N ARG A 490 4.99 20.19 5.61
CA ARG A 490 5.13 20.93 4.35
C ARG A 490 6.43 20.56 3.66
N ARG A 491 6.41 20.28 2.35
CA ARG A 491 7.64 20.03 1.58
C ARG A 491 8.44 21.33 1.48
N ASN A 492 9.70 21.29 1.90
CA ASN A 492 10.68 22.32 1.60
C ASN A 492 11.24 22.08 0.19
N PRO A 493 11.03 22.99 -0.77
CA PRO A 493 11.47 22.77 -2.15
C PRO A 493 13.00 22.79 -2.32
N ALA A 494 13.75 23.43 -1.41
CA ALA A 494 15.21 23.55 -1.53
C ALA A 494 15.93 22.29 -1.06
N SER A 495 15.49 21.70 0.06
CA SER A 495 16.11 20.49 0.63
C SER A 495 15.33 19.20 0.35
N GLY A 496 14.07 19.30 -0.08
CA GLY A 496 13.18 18.14 -0.20
C GLY A 496 12.67 17.59 1.15
N ALA A 497 13.10 18.17 2.27
CA ALA A 497 12.67 17.79 3.61
C ALA A 497 11.20 18.17 3.87
N TRP A 498 10.59 17.52 4.87
CA TRP A 498 9.19 17.74 5.24
C TRP A 498 9.08 18.17 6.70
N PRO A 499 9.47 19.42 7.06
CA PRO A 499 9.25 19.93 8.40
C PRO A 499 7.77 19.83 8.78
N CYS A 500 7.53 19.40 10.00
CA CYS A 500 6.21 19.17 10.56
C CYS A 500 5.95 20.14 11.72
N GLU A 501 4.80 20.79 11.69
CA GLU A 501 4.31 21.66 12.75
C GLU A 501 3.20 20.94 13.53
N PRO A 502 3.29 20.83 14.86
CA PRO A 502 2.23 20.27 15.67
C PRO A 502 0.93 21.04 15.47
N VAL A 503 -0.17 20.32 15.23
CA VAL A 503 -1.52 20.91 15.20
C VAL A 503 -2.03 20.95 16.63
N SER A 504 -2.18 22.15 17.18
CA SER A 504 -2.64 22.35 18.56
C SER A 504 -3.97 21.66 18.83
N ALA A 505 -4.13 21.15 20.04
CA ALA A 505 -5.39 20.58 20.52
C ALA A 505 -6.03 21.54 21.53
N PRO A 506 -7.36 21.61 21.62
CA PRO A 506 -8.02 22.21 22.77
C PRO A 506 -7.63 21.44 24.04
N GLU A 507 -7.40 22.14 25.15
CA GLU A 507 -7.05 21.50 26.45
C GLU A 507 -8.20 20.68 27.04
N THR A 508 -9.43 20.90 26.57
CA THR A 508 -10.61 20.20 27.06
C THR A 508 -10.69 18.80 26.47
N THR A 509 -10.95 17.81 27.32
CA THR A 509 -11.36 16.46 26.92
C THR A 509 -12.85 16.30 27.20
N ILE A 510 -13.60 15.78 26.22
CA ILE A 510 -15.01 15.45 26.39
C ILE A 510 -15.11 14.13 27.14
N ALA A 511 -15.66 14.17 28.34
CA ALA A 511 -15.95 12.97 29.11
C ALA A 511 -17.22 12.28 28.59
N PRO A 512 -17.30 10.93 28.66
CA PRO A 512 -18.53 10.21 28.38
C PRO A 512 -19.62 10.60 29.39
N GLU A 513 -20.84 10.83 28.90
CA GLU A 513 -21.99 11.11 29.75
C GLU A 513 -22.73 9.82 30.15
N PRO A 514 -23.37 9.74 31.33
CA PRO A 514 -24.20 8.61 31.70
C PRO A 514 -25.39 8.39 30.76
N VAL A 515 -25.59 7.15 30.30
CA VAL A 515 -26.64 6.78 29.34
C VAL A 515 -27.54 5.68 29.92
N SER A 516 -28.84 5.75 29.60
CA SER A 516 -29.78 4.65 29.85
C SER A 516 -29.78 3.67 28.69
N VAL A 517 -29.76 2.36 28.99
CA VAL A 517 -29.76 1.30 27.96
C VAL A 517 -30.90 0.32 28.18
N SER A 518 -31.48 -0.17 27.09
CA SER A 518 -32.38 -1.32 27.12
C SER A 518 -31.56 -2.59 26.88
N LEU A 519 -31.64 -3.53 27.80
CA LEU A 519 -30.96 -4.81 27.61
C LEU A 519 -31.67 -5.69 26.59
N PRO A 520 -30.91 -6.51 25.84
CA PRO A 520 -31.49 -7.49 24.93
C PRO A 520 -32.18 -8.58 25.75
N GLN A 521 -33.37 -8.99 25.29
CA GLN A 521 -34.10 -10.09 25.92
C GLN A 521 -33.54 -11.43 25.42
N GLY A 522 -33.42 -12.39 26.33
CA GLY A 522 -33.07 -13.76 25.97
C GLY A 522 -34.21 -14.44 25.22
N VAL A 523 -33.85 -15.31 24.28
CA VAL A 523 -34.80 -16.09 23.45
C VAL A 523 -35.50 -17.20 24.23
N ASP A 524 -34.99 -17.56 25.41
CA ASP A 524 -35.58 -18.58 26.28
C ASP A 524 -35.38 -18.25 27.77
N ARG A 525 -35.93 -19.08 28.67
CA ARG A 525 -35.85 -18.86 30.12
C ARG A 525 -34.41 -18.90 30.66
N THR A 526 -33.52 -19.68 30.04
CA THR A 526 -32.14 -19.83 30.50
C THR A 526 -31.30 -18.63 30.05
N SER A 527 -31.38 -18.27 28.77
CA SER A 527 -30.69 -17.09 28.21
C SER A 527 -31.12 -15.78 28.87
N ASN A 528 -32.41 -15.63 29.22
CA ASN A 528 -32.89 -14.46 29.96
C ASN A 528 -32.21 -14.25 31.33
N ARG A 529 -31.67 -15.32 31.94
CA ARG A 529 -30.97 -15.21 33.23
C ARG A 529 -29.53 -14.72 33.12
N VAL A 530 -28.94 -14.79 31.94
CA VAL A 530 -27.52 -14.43 31.72
C VAL A 530 -27.38 -13.28 30.72
N ALA A 531 -28.44 -12.91 29.99
CA ALA A 531 -28.42 -11.82 29.01
C ALA A 531 -27.91 -10.49 29.59
N ALA A 532 -28.31 -10.16 30.83
CA ALA A 532 -27.85 -8.95 31.52
C ALA A 532 -26.37 -9.01 31.97
N SER A 533 -25.71 -10.15 31.81
CA SER A 533 -24.30 -10.36 32.11
C SER A 533 -23.43 -10.47 30.86
N LEU A 534 -24.00 -10.28 29.65
CA LEU A 534 -23.26 -10.37 28.39
C LEU A 534 -23.13 -8.99 27.76
N VAL A 535 -21.92 -8.68 27.31
CA VAL A 535 -21.60 -7.47 26.55
C VAL A 535 -20.76 -7.84 25.33
N THR A 536 -20.80 -7.05 24.28
CA THR A 536 -19.77 -7.14 23.23
C THR A 536 -18.54 -6.36 23.70
N VAL A 537 -17.36 -6.90 23.44
CA VAL A 537 -16.07 -6.25 23.69
C VAL A 537 -15.42 -6.00 22.35
N ASP A 538 -15.18 -4.73 22.05
CA ASP A 538 -14.39 -4.28 20.90
C ASP A 538 -13.02 -3.83 21.40
N PHE A 539 -11.96 -4.30 20.73
CA PHE A 539 -10.58 -3.98 21.07
C PHE A 539 -9.79 -3.57 19.84
N ASP A 540 -9.30 -2.33 19.86
CA ASP A 540 -8.54 -1.73 18.77
C ASP A 540 -7.09 -1.51 19.17
N ILE A 541 -6.18 -1.93 18.29
CA ILE A 541 -4.74 -1.87 18.50
C ILE A 541 -4.15 -0.71 17.68
N PRO A 542 -3.62 0.34 18.32
CA PRO A 542 -3.01 1.48 17.63
C PRO A 542 -1.68 1.09 16.97
N PHE A 543 -0.86 0.28 17.65
CA PHE A 543 0.46 -0.13 17.17
C PHE A 543 0.52 -1.63 16.92
N ARG A 544 0.84 -2.04 15.70
CA ARG A 544 1.00 -3.47 15.38
C ARG A 544 2.11 -4.08 16.23
N VAL A 545 1.76 -5.12 16.99
CA VAL A 545 2.70 -5.92 17.78
C VAL A 545 2.91 -7.28 17.12
N SER A 546 4.16 -7.71 16.98
CA SER A 546 4.48 -9.03 16.43
C SER A 546 3.78 -10.14 17.22
N GLY A 547 3.22 -11.12 16.50
CA GLY A 547 2.50 -12.24 17.12
C GLY A 547 1.00 -11.98 17.36
N VAL A 548 0.50 -10.78 17.10
CA VAL A 548 -0.94 -10.46 17.08
C VAL A 548 -1.44 -10.44 15.64
N HIS A 549 -2.54 -11.14 15.37
CA HIS A 549 -2.96 -11.46 13.99
C HIS A 549 -3.91 -10.43 13.35
N GLY A 550 -4.27 -9.38 14.08
CA GLY A 550 -5.22 -8.35 13.67
C GLY A 550 -4.92 -7.02 14.36
N VAL A 551 -5.71 -5.99 14.03
CA VAL A 551 -5.64 -4.66 14.67
C VAL A 551 -6.98 -4.23 15.27
N ASP A 552 -8.05 -4.96 14.97
CA ASP A 552 -9.39 -4.78 15.48
C ASP A 552 -9.92 -6.16 15.84
N PHE A 553 -10.53 -6.28 17.02
CA PHE A 553 -11.02 -7.53 17.57
C PHE A 553 -12.39 -7.32 18.18
N ARG A 554 -13.25 -8.34 18.04
CA ARG A 554 -14.61 -8.33 18.59
C ARG A 554 -14.94 -9.68 19.19
N GLY A 555 -15.44 -9.66 20.43
CA GLY A 555 -15.85 -10.86 21.16
C GLY A 555 -16.98 -10.60 22.14
N THR A 556 -17.44 -11.66 22.81
CA THR A 556 -18.46 -11.56 23.87
C THR A 556 -17.78 -11.60 25.23
N GLY A 557 -17.96 -10.55 26.02
CA GLY A 557 -17.52 -10.46 27.41
C GLY A 557 -18.61 -10.89 28.39
N LEU A 558 -18.19 -11.51 29.49
CA LEU A 558 -19.01 -11.88 30.63
C LEU A 558 -18.78 -10.92 31.79
N VAL A 559 -19.82 -10.21 32.23
CA VAL A 559 -19.79 -9.36 33.43
C VAL A 559 -19.65 -10.27 34.66
N VAL A 560 -18.49 -10.24 35.30
CA VAL A 560 -18.16 -11.08 36.47
C VAL A 560 -18.33 -10.32 37.79
N ASP A 561 -18.20 -8.99 37.76
CA ASP A 561 -18.52 -8.09 38.88
C ASP A 561 -19.09 -6.77 38.34
N ALA A 562 -20.42 -6.66 38.30
CA ALA A 562 -21.10 -5.47 37.79
C ALA A 562 -20.86 -4.22 38.65
N ALA A 563 -20.64 -4.37 39.96
CA ALA A 563 -20.39 -3.25 40.86
C ALA A 563 -19.00 -2.63 40.64
N LYS A 564 -18.02 -3.47 40.30
CA LYS A 564 -16.66 -3.01 39.93
C LYS A 564 -16.50 -2.77 38.42
N GLY A 565 -17.52 -3.03 37.61
CA GLY A 565 -17.47 -2.96 36.16
C GLY A 565 -16.54 -3.98 35.50
N LEU A 566 -16.29 -5.11 36.15
CA LEU A 566 -15.33 -6.12 35.69
C LEU A 566 -15.99 -7.08 34.69
N VAL A 567 -15.36 -7.22 33.51
CA VAL A 567 -15.79 -8.10 32.43
C VAL A 567 -14.65 -9.05 32.08
N MET A 568 -14.95 -10.34 32.03
CA MET A 568 -14.06 -11.39 31.57
C MET A 568 -14.30 -11.69 30.10
N VAL A 569 -13.24 -11.75 29.31
CA VAL A 569 -13.28 -12.03 27.88
C VAL A 569 -12.15 -12.98 27.51
N ASP A 570 -12.26 -13.68 26.38
CA ASP A 570 -11.12 -14.46 25.89
C ASP A 570 -9.96 -13.56 25.48
N ARG A 571 -8.74 -14.10 25.55
CA ARG A 571 -7.53 -13.38 25.16
C ARG A 571 -7.40 -13.26 23.66
N ASP A 572 -8.08 -14.05 22.85
CA ASP A 572 -8.07 -13.83 21.40
C ASP A 572 -8.72 -12.50 21.01
N THR A 573 -9.75 -12.09 21.76
CA THR A 573 -10.41 -10.78 21.65
C THR A 573 -9.57 -9.65 22.25
N VAL A 574 -8.93 -9.86 23.41
CA VAL A 574 -8.02 -8.89 24.03
C VAL A 574 -6.62 -9.51 24.16
N PRO A 575 -5.84 -9.55 23.05
CA PRO A 575 -4.59 -10.31 22.97
C PRO A 575 -3.44 -9.72 23.77
N ILE A 576 -3.46 -8.41 23.97
CA ILE A 576 -2.41 -7.61 24.59
C ILE A 576 -3.02 -6.50 25.47
N THR A 577 -2.19 -5.89 26.30
CA THR A 577 -2.60 -4.77 27.16
C THR A 577 -2.58 -3.41 26.45
N LEU A 578 -1.88 -3.31 25.31
CA LEU A 578 -1.72 -2.06 24.55
C LEU A 578 -2.83 -1.93 23.50
N GLY A 579 -3.92 -1.26 23.85
CA GLY A 579 -5.00 -0.93 22.93
C GLY A 579 -6.19 -0.27 23.64
N ASP A 580 -7.16 0.17 22.86
CA ASP A 580 -8.41 0.73 23.37
C ASP A 580 -9.48 -0.35 23.44
N VAL A 581 -10.20 -0.40 24.56
CA VAL A 581 -11.33 -1.30 24.75
C VAL A 581 -12.61 -0.48 24.82
N ARG A 582 -13.62 -0.89 24.07
CA ARG A 582 -15.01 -0.48 24.28
C ARG A 582 -15.85 -1.69 24.64
N ILE A 583 -16.85 -1.47 25.49
CA ILE A 583 -17.92 -2.44 25.68
C ILE A 583 -19.20 -1.92 25.04
N VAL A 584 -19.91 -2.78 24.33
CA VAL A 584 -21.22 -2.47 23.77
C VAL A 584 -22.29 -3.22 24.55
N VAL A 585 -23.19 -2.46 25.16
CA VAL A 585 -24.30 -2.95 25.97
C VAL A 585 -25.58 -2.87 25.13
N GLY A 586 -26.21 -4.02 24.93
CA GLY A 586 -27.48 -4.15 24.20
C GLY A 586 -27.47 -3.55 22.78
N GLY A 587 -26.31 -3.56 22.11
CA GLY A 587 -26.14 -3.08 20.74
C GLY A 587 -26.41 -1.59 20.52
N SER A 588 -26.60 -0.82 21.58
CA SER A 588 -27.10 0.57 21.50
C SER A 588 -26.28 1.57 22.31
N VAL A 589 -25.57 1.11 23.34
CA VAL A 589 -24.71 1.96 24.17
C VAL A 589 -23.29 1.42 24.16
N GLU A 590 -22.35 2.28 23.81
CA GLU A 590 -20.92 2.00 23.79
C GLU A 590 -20.25 2.76 24.95
N LEU A 591 -19.43 2.06 25.74
CA LEU A 591 -18.74 2.63 26.89
C LEU A 591 -17.25 2.37 26.79
N PRO A 592 -16.40 3.36 27.14
CA PRO A 592 -14.98 3.13 27.25
C PRO A 592 -14.67 2.16 28.39
N ALA A 593 -13.69 1.30 28.18
CA ALA A 593 -13.18 0.37 29.16
C ALA A 593 -11.65 0.34 29.12
N GLN A 594 -11.05 -0.28 30.14
CA GLN A 594 -9.61 -0.44 30.26
C GLN A 594 -9.24 -1.91 30.36
N VAL A 595 -8.16 -2.33 29.69
CA VAL A 595 -7.57 -3.64 29.93
C VAL A 595 -6.90 -3.61 31.30
N VAL A 596 -7.42 -4.39 32.25
CA VAL A 596 -6.89 -4.44 33.61
C VAL A 596 -6.04 -5.66 33.86
N TRP A 597 -6.19 -6.69 33.02
CA TRP A 597 -5.32 -7.86 33.05
C TRP A 597 -5.40 -8.67 31.75
N VAL A 598 -4.27 -9.18 31.28
CA VAL A 598 -4.21 -10.19 30.22
C VAL A 598 -3.49 -11.39 30.80
N HIS A 599 -4.18 -12.53 30.87
CA HIS A 599 -3.62 -13.69 31.56
C HIS A 599 -2.40 -14.23 30.79
N PRO A 600 -1.25 -14.45 31.45
CA PRO A 600 -0.01 -14.80 30.76
C PRO A 600 -0.05 -16.18 30.07
N ALA A 601 -0.75 -17.16 30.66
CA ALA A 601 -0.76 -18.55 30.21
C ALA A 601 -2.14 -19.16 29.85
N ARG A 602 -3.22 -18.38 29.91
CA ARG A 602 -4.61 -18.86 29.71
C ARG A 602 -5.31 -17.92 28.74
N ASN A 603 -6.24 -18.44 27.96
CA ASN A 603 -7.02 -17.64 27.01
C ASN A 603 -8.08 -16.78 27.71
N LEU A 604 -7.66 -15.93 28.65
CA LEU A 604 -8.51 -15.05 29.44
C LEU A 604 -7.88 -13.67 29.57
N ALA A 605 -8.73 -12.65 29.52
CA ALA A 605 -8.41 -11.28 29.83
C ALA A 605 -9.54 -10.66 30.68
N LEU A 606 -9.20 -9.61 31.42
CA LEU A 606 -10.14 -8.82 32.19
C LEU A 606 -10.10 -7.38 31.69
N VAL A 607 -11.28 -6.84 31.44
CA VAL A 607 -11.49 -5.42 31.12
C VAL A 607 -12.41 -4.80 32.15
N ARG A 608 -12.28 -3.49 32.35
CA ARG A 608 -13.07 -2.74 33.34
C ARG A 608 -13.71 -1.52 32.70
N TYR A 609 -15.03 -1.42 32.80
CA TYR A 609 -15.79 -0.21 32.45
C TYR A 609 -16.17 0.56 33.72
N ASP A 610 -16.59 1.83 33.57
CA ASP A 610 -17.15 2.61 34.68
C ASP A 610 -18.67 2.37 34.79
N PRO A 611 -19.17 1.71 35.85
CA PRO A 611 -20.61 1.44 36.01
C PRO A 611 -21.46 2.70 36.17
N THR A 612 -20.88 3.83 36.57
CA THR A 612 -21.61 5.09 36.74
C THR A 612 -22.09 5.68 35.42
N LEU A 613 -21.49 5.27 34.30
CA LEU A 613 -21.92 5.65 32.95
C LEU A 613 -23.21 4.92 32.51
N LEU A 614 -23.68 3.94 33.27
CA LEU A 614 -24.95 3.26 33.02
C LEU A 614 -26.01 3.66 34.05
N LEU A 615 -27.01 4.41 33.60
CA LEU A 615 -28.12 4.80 34.45
C LEU A 615 -29.01 3.59 34.77
N GLY A 616 -29.30 3.40 36.05
CA GLY A 616 -30.23 2.36 36.53
C GLY A 616 -29.65 0.96 36.71
N ALA A 617 -28.32 0.80 36.67
CA ALA A 617 -27.61 -0.49 36.87
C ALA A 617 -28.19 -1.68 36.05
N PRO A 618 -28.23 -1.56 34.71
CA PRO A 618 -28.83 -2.57 33.84
C PRO A 618 -28.04 -3.89 33.86
N LEU A 619 -26.71 -3.84 33.95
CA LEU A 619 -25.86 -5.03 33.92
C LEU A 619 -25.80 -5.77 35.26
N GLN A 620 -25.67 -7.10 35.21
CA GLN A 620 -25.66 -7.99 36.39
C GLN A 620 -24.42 -8.88 36.40
N SER A 621 -23.87 -9.17 37.58
CA SER A 621 -22.79 -10.15 37.73
C SER A 621 -23.30 -11.55 37.43
N ALA A 622 -22.58 -12.29 36.58
CA ALA A 622 -22.89 -13.67 36.28
C ALA A 622 -22.65 -14.59 37.50
N GLU A 623 -23.56 -15.54 37.74
CA GLU A 623 -23.35 -16.56 38.76
C GLU A 623 -22.46 -17.69 38.21
N LEU A 624 -21.21 -17.80 38.69
CA LEU A 624 -20.31 -18.89 38.32
C LEU A 624 -20.68 -20.19 39.05
N SER A 625 -20.72 -21.30 38.32
CA SER A 625 -21.03 -22.62 38.87
C SER A 625 -19.91 -23.11 39.80
N MET A 626 -20.26 -23.55 41.01
CA MET A 626 -19.34 -24.25 41.92
C MET A 626 -19.08 -25.70 41.49
N LYS A 627 -19.85 -26.23 40.54
CA LYS A 627 -19.72 -27.61 40.05
C LYS A 627 -19.21 -27.58 38.60
N PRO A 628 -18.05 -28.19 38.31
CA PRO A 628 -17.55 -28.36 36.95
C PRO A 628 -18.56 -29.04 36.04
N ALA A 629 -18.57 -28.64 34.77
CA ALA A 629 -19.21 -29.45 33.73
C ALA A 629 -18.34 -30.69 33.48
N VAL A 630 -19.00 -31.83 33.33
CA VAL A 630 -18.37 -33.08 32.89
C VAL A 630 -18.99 -33.55 31.57
N GLU A 631 -18.34 -34.49 30.90
CA GLU A 631 -18.90 -35.14 29.72
C GLU A 631 -20.34 -35.62 29.96
N GLY A 632 -21.23 -35.36 28.99
CA GLY A 632 -22.67 -35.65 29.08
C GLY A 632 -23.51 -34.60 29.82
N SER A 633 -22.89 -33.61 30.49
CA SER A 633 -23.61 -32.51 31.15
C SER A 633 -24.51 -31.76 30.17
N ARG A 634 -25.77 -31.54 30.56
CA ARG A 634 -26.70 -30.71 29.78
C ARG A 634 -26.44 -29.24 30.06
N VAL A 635 -26.11 -28.49 29.02
CA VAL A 635 -25.81 -27.06 29.09
C VAL A 635 -26.54 -26.33 27.98
N PHE A 636 -26.58 -25.00 28.08
CA PHE A 636 -27.02 -24.11 27.01
C PHE A 636 -25.82 -23.26 26.62
N HIS A 637 -25.52 -23.18 25.33
CA HIS A 637 -24.64 -22.15 24.82
C HIS A 637 -25.43 -20.87 24.65
N VAL A 638 -25.05 -19.80 25.35
CA VAL A 638 -25.68 -18.48 25.26
C VAL A 638 -24.60 -17.47 24.89
N GLY A 639 -24.83 -16.68 23.84
CA GLY A 639 -23.86 -15.70 23.35
C GLY A 639 -24.52 -14.53 22.65
N LEU A 640 -23.71 -13.64 22.10
CA LEU A 640 -24.16 -12.52 21.26
C LEU A 640 -23.79 -12.78 19.80
N ASP A 641 -24.72 -12.54 18.88
CA ASP A 641 -24.42 -12.55 17.45
C ASP A 641 -23.82 -11.21 16.97
N ARG A 642 -23.63 -11.07 15.66
CA ARG A 642 -23.05 -9.87 15.05
C ARG A 642 -23.93 -8.62 15.17
N ASP A 643 -25.23 -8.81 15.40
CA ASP A 643 -26.22 -7.75 15.57
C ASP A 643 -26.48 -7.46 17.06
N HIS A 644 -25.62 -7.98 17.95
CA HIS A 644 -25.70 -7.87 19.40
C HIS A 644 -26.96 -8.55 20.01
N ALA A 645 -27.61 -9.45 19.27
CA ALA A 645 -28.77 -10.18 19.76
C ALA A 645 -28.34 -11.40 20.58
N VAL A 646 -29.10 -11.70 21.63
CA VAL A 646 -28.85 -12.88 22.48
C VAL A 646 -29.30 -14.13 21.74
N VAL A 647 -28.36 -15.04 21.48
CA VAL A 647 -28.62 -16.35 20.89
C VAL A 647 -28.45 -17.44 21.93
N SER A 648 -29.24 -18.52 21.82
CA SER A 648 -29.23 -19.63 22.76
C SER A 648 -29.38 -20.96 22.02
N GLN A 649 -28.56 -21.95 22.37
CA GLN A 649 -28.63 -23.30 21.83
C GLN A 649 -28.50 -24.33 22.97
N PRO A 650 -29.56 -25.13 23.24
CA PRO A 650 -29.44 -26.26 24.16
C PRO A 650 -28.50 -27.32 23.58
N THR A 651 -27.61 -27.84 24.41
CA THR A 651 -26.55 -28.75 23.97
C THR A 651 -26.08 -29.66 25.12
N ARG A 652 -25.09 -30.50 24.84
CA ARG A 652 -24.39 -31.31 25.84
C ARG A 652 -22.90 -31.20 25.64
N ILE A 653 -22.15 -31.33 26.73
CA ILE A 653 -20.70 -31.50 26.66
C ILE A 653 -20.42 -32.86 26.07
N GLU A 654 -19.84 -32.90 24.87
CA GLU A 654 -19.43 -34.13 24.19
C GLU A 654 -18.05 -34.60 24.64
N ALA A 655 -17.16 -33.66 24.95
CA ALA A 655 -15.82 -33.99 25.41
C ALA A 655 -15.28 -32.96 26.41
N VAL A 656 -14.44 -33.43 27.32
CA VAL A 656 -13.56 -32.62 28.17
C VAL A 656 -12.13 -33.03 27.87
N GLU A 657 -11.52 -32.34 26.91
CA GLU A 657 -10.27 -32.77 26.26
C GLU A 657 -9.09 -31.86 26.58
N ALA A 658 -7.87 -32.37 26.43
CA ALA A 658 -6.67 -31.55 26.50
C ALA A 658 -6.60 -30.64 25.26
N LEU A 659 -6.34 -29.35 25.46
CA LEU A 659 -6.15 -28.41 24.37
C LEU A 659 -4.76 -28.63 23.78
N TYR A 660 -4.71 -28.99 22.50
CA TYR A 660 -3.48 -29.08 21.73
C TYR A 660 -3.46 -27.99 20.65
N MET A 661 -2.43 -27.16 20.68
CA MET A 661 -2.21 -26.09 19.70
C MET A 661 -0.82 -26.23 19.10
N ARG A 662 -0.69 -26.03 17.79
CA ARG A 662 0.59 -26.18 17.10
C ARG A 662 1.54 -25.05 17.50
N LEU A 663 2.83 -25.34 17.42
CA LEU A 663 3.83 -24.30 17.62
C LEU A 663 3.73 -23.29 16.45
N PRO A 664 3.51 -22.00 16.71
CA PRO A 664 3.38 -21.01 15.65
C PRO A 664 4.76 -20.72 15.03
N ARG A 665 4.77 -20.33 13.74
CA ARG A 665 6.00 -19.93 13.04
C ARG A 665 6.53 -18.59 13.52
N THR A 666 5.61 -17.69 13.84
CA THR A 666 5.90 -16.40 14.45
C THR A 666 5.63 -16.53 15.95
N PRO A 667 6.52 -16.06 16.84
CA PRO A 667 6.24 -16.05 18.27
C PRO A 667 4.90 -15.35 18.55
N SER A 668 3.92 -16.10 19.06
CA SER A 668 2.58 -15.62 19.40
C SER A 668 2.09 -16.29 20.68
N PHE A 669 1.02 -15.76 21.27
CA PHE A 669 0.36 -16.43 22.38
C PHE A 669 -0.11 -17.83 21.96
N ARG A 670 0.14 -18.81 22.82
CA ARG A 670 -0.32 -20.19 22.69
C ARG A 670 -0.64 -20.71 24.07
N GLU A 671 -1.87 -21.17 24.27
CA GLU A 671 -2.24 -21.82 25.52
C GLU A 671 -1.71 -23.26 25.55
N THR A 672 -1.17 -23.67 26.70
CA THR A 672 -0.64 -25.02 26.93
C THR A 672 -1.10 -25.54 28.29
N ASN A 673 -1.08 -26.88 28.45
CA ASN A 673 -1.43 -27.56 29.70
C ASN A 673 -2.82 -27.16 30.21
N SER A 674 -3.80 -27.16 29.31
CA SER A 674 -5.18 -26.77 29.60
C SER A 674 -6.15 -27.82 29.11
N ARG A 675 -7.31 -27.89 29.76
CA ARG A 675 -8.45 -28.67 29.30
C ARG A 675 -9.56 -27.73 28.89
N VAL A 676 -10.30 -28.13 27.86
CA VAL A 676 -11.41 -27.37 27.30
C VAL A 676 -12.66 -28.23 27.21
N LEU A 677 -13.81 -27.56 27.21
CA LEU A 677 -15.11 -28.18 26.99
C LEU A 677 -15.52 -28.06 25.52
N THR A 678 -15.93 -29.17 24.94
CA THR A 678 -16.45 -29.23 23.56
C THR A 678 -17.94 -29.59 23.61
N PRO A 679 -18.86 -28.66 23.32
CA PRO A 679 -20.28 -28.96 23.19
C PRO A 679 -20.60 -29.53 21.81
N GLY A 680 -21.65 -30.35 21.70
CA GLY A 680 -22.03 -30.95 20.41
C GLY A 680 -22.64 -29.98 19.39
N ALA A 681 -23.16 -28.87 19.87
CA ALA A 681 -23.63 -27.76 19.06
C ALA A 681 -23.48 -26.46 19.86
N ALA A 682 -23.21 -25.37 19.15
CA ALA A 682 -23.21 -24.01 19.66
C ALA A 682 -24.06 -23.13 18.74
N ALA A 683 -24.62 -22.05 19.28
CA ALA A 683 -25.31 -21.04 18.49
C ALA A 683 -24.29 -20.25 17.66
N GLY A 684 -24.71 -19.67 16.52
CA GLY A 684 -23.87 -18.74 15.76
C GLY A 684 -23.68 -17.45 16.54
N SER A 685 -22.52 -17.27 17.18
CA SER A 685 -22.19 -16.12 18.01
C SER A 685 -20.72 -15.72 17.87
N THR A 686 -20.37 -14.53 18.37
CA THR A 686 -18.99 -14.04 18.51
C THR A 686 -18.44 -14.37 19.91
N GLY A 687 -18.62 -15.61 20.37
CA GLY A 687 -18.31 -16.05 21.74
C GLY A 687 -19.55 -16.19 22.63
N GLY A 688 -19.36 -16.27 23.95
CA GLY A 688 -20.46 -16.39 24.90
C GLY A 688 -20.11 -17.21 26.13
N VAL A 689 -21.08 -17.97 26.65
CA VAL A 689 -20.93 -18.83 27.82
C VAL A 689 -21.70 -20.15 27.66
N LEU A 690 -21.20 -21.18 28.31
CA LEU A 690 -21.95 -22.41 28.56
C LEU A 690 -22.58 -22.31 29.95
N VAL A 691 -23.90 -22.43 30.05
CA VAL A 691 -24.65 -22.32 31.32
C VAL A 691 -25.47 -23.56 31.61
N ASP A 692 -25.71 -23.84 32.89
CA ASP A 692 -26.66 -24.87 33.29
C ASP A 692 -28.13 -24.38 33.18
N LYS A 693 -29.10 -25.27 33.43
CA LYS A 693 -30.53 -24.93 33.43
C LYS A 693 -30.95 -23.85 34.43
N LYS A 694 -30.09 -23.51 35.39
CA LYS A 694 -30.31 -22.44 36.37
C LYS A 694 -29.74 -21.10 35.89
N GLY A 695 -29.00 -21.07 34.77
CA GLY A 695 -28.32 -19.88 34.25
C GLY A 695 -26.93 -19.68 34.85
N ARG A 696 -26.38 -20.67 35.55
CA ARG A 696 -25.05 -20.58 36.17
C ARG A 696 -23.98 -20.94 35.15
N VAL A 697 -22.94 -20.11 35.04
CA VAL A 697 -21.87 -20.25 34.06
C VAL A 697 -20.97 -21.42 34.41
N GLN A 698 -20.81 -22.34 33.46
CA GLN A 698 -19.93 -23.51 33.57
C GLN A 698 -18.66 -23.38 32.71
N ALA A 699 -18.68 -22.51 31.70
CA ALA A 699 -17.49 -22.12 30.93
C ALA A 699 -17.71 -20.83 30.16
N LEU A 700 -16.63 -20.11 29.87
CA LEU A 700 -16.59 -19.06 28.85
C LEU A 700 -16.39 -19.70 27.48
N TRP A 701 -17.24 -19.37 26.51
CA TRP A 701 -17.11 -19.81 25.13
C TRP A 701 -16.20 -18.84 24.37
N GLY A 702 -14.90 -19.15 24.33
CA GLY A 702 -13.85 -18.27 23.80
C GLY A 702 -13.29 -18.71 22.46
N SER A 703 -12.83 -17.74 21.68
CA SER A 703 -12.12 -17.95 20.41
C SER A 703 -10.66 -18.36 20.66
N TYR A 704 -10.13 -19.23 19.82
CA TYR A 704 -8.72 -19.62 19.79
C TYR A 704 -8.21 -19.54 18.36
N VAL A 705 -6.94 -19.17 18.19
CA VAL A 705 -6.27 -19.13 16.88
C VAL A 705 -5.10 -20.10 16.85
N ASP A 706 -5.14 -21.02 15.89
CA ASP A 706 -4.06 -21.95 15.60
C ASP A 706 -3.50 -21.73 14.20
N GLN A 707 -2.19 -21.94 14.03
CA GLN A 707 -1.51 -21.68 12.75
C GLN A 707 -1.15 -22.98 12.03
N SER A 708 -1.63 -23.11 10.80
CA SER A 708 -1.33 -24.22 9.88
C SER A 708 -0.54 -23.72 8.67
N GLY A 709 0.79 -23.73 8.74
CA GLY A 709 1.61 -23.22 7.64
C GLY A 709 1.50 -21.69 7.53
N LYS A 710 0.82 -21.18 6.49
CA LYS A 710 0.52 -19.74 6.33
C LYS A 710 -0.89 -19.36 6.80
N ASP A 711 -1.77 -20.34 7.00
CA ASP A 711 -3.18 -20.09 7.29
C ASP A 711 -3.41 -20.04 8.80
N LEU A 712 -4.22 -19.05 9.23
CA LEU A 712 -4.76 -18.98 10.58
C LEU A 712 -6.12 -19.66 10.59
N GLN A 713 -6.33 -20.53 11.59
CA GLN A 713 -7.60 -21.20 11.81
C GLN A 713 -8.15 -20.79 13.17
N ASN A 714 -9.34 -20.18 13.13
CA ASN A 714 -10.05 -19.78 14.34
C ASN A 714 -11.04 -20.88 14.72
N PHE A 715 -11.09 -21.24 15.99
CA PHE A 715 -12.04 -22.21 16.53
C PHE A 715 -12.44 -21.83 17.95
N PHE A 716 -13.64 -22.25 18.37
CA PHE A 716 -14.14 -21.96 19.71
C PHE A 716 -14.09 -23.19 20.62
N ARG A 717 -13.83 -22.93 21.91
CA ARG A 717 -13.85 -23.93 22.97
C ARG A 717 -14.33 -23.33 24.29
N GLY A 718 -14.93 -24.15 25.14
CA GLY A 718 -15.34 -23.74 26.48
C GLY A 718 -14.16 -23.73 27.45
N ILE A 719 -13.76 -22.55 27.89
CA ILE A 719 -12.79 -22.34 28.97
C ILE A 719 -13.49 -22.67 30.30
N PRO A 720 -13.09 -23.72 31.03
CA PRO A 720 -13.84 -24.21 32.20
C PRO A 720 -13.96 -23.19 33.33
N VAL A 721 -15.06 -23.24 34.09
CA VAL A 721 -15.34 -22.33 35.22
C VAL A 721 -14.28 -22.39 36.31
N GLU A 722 -13.56 -23.50 36.47
CA GLU A 722 -12.46 -23.63 37.43
C GLU A 722 -11.30 -22.70 37.03
N THR A 723 -10.98 -22.65 35.74
CA THR A 723 -9.96 -21.74 35.20
C THR A 723 -10.42 -20.29 35.38
N MET A 724 -11.68 -19.98 35.04
CA MET A 724 -12.24 -18.65 35.22
C MET A 724 -12.17 -18.17 36.68
N ARG A 725 -12.58 -19.03 37.62
CA ARG A 725 -12.53 -18.72 39.05
C ARG A 725 -11.11 -18.55 39.56
N ALA A 726 -10.19 -19.45 39.20
CA ALA A 726 -8.79 -19.33 39.60
C ALA A 726 -8.14 -18.04 39.06
N THR A 727 -8.49 -17.65 37.82
CA THR A 727 -8.12 -16.36 37.23
C THR A 727 -8.66 -15.20 38.06
N LEU A 728 -9.96 -15.17 38.40
CA LEU A 728 -10.53 -14.09 39.22
C LEU A 728 -9.92 -14.03 40.62
N GLU A 729 -9.80 -15.17 41.30
CA GLU A 729 -9.22 -15.27 42.63
C GLU A 729 -7.78 -14.73 42.64
N ALA A 730 -6.97 -15.04 41.61
CA ALA A 730 -5.62 -14.52 41.49
C ALA A 730 -5.57 -13.02 41.16
N TYR A 731 -6.44 -12.55 40.27
CA TYR A 731 -6.55 -11.12 39.95
C TYR A 731 -6.92 -10.29 41.18
N GLU A 732 -7.87 -10.77 41.97
CA GLU A 732 -8.32 -10.09 43.20
C GLU A 732 -7.28 -10.15 44.31
N ALA A 733 -6.46 -11.20 44.36
CA ALA A 733 -5.39 -11.34 45.33
C ALA A 733 -4.22 -10.39 45.03
N ASP A 734 -3.64 -10.48 43.83
CA ASP A 734 -2.59 -9.60 43.33
C ASP A 734 -2.42 -9.77 41.80
N PRO A 735 -2.87 -8.80 40.97
CA PRO A 735 -2.79 -8.90 39.51
C PRO A 735 -1.35 -8.80 38.98
N THR A 736 -0.40 -8.38 39.82
CA THR A 736 1.03 -8.26 39.49
C THR A 736 1.83 -9.48 39.89
N ALA A 737 1.25 -10.39 40.67
CA ALA A 737 1.92 -11.59 41.10
C ALA A 737 2.29 -12.47 39.89
N PRO A 738 3.50 -13.06 39.88
CA PRO A 738 3.90 -13.95 38.80
C PRO A 738 2.99 -15.18 38.77
N TRP A 739 2.44 -15.47 37.59
CA TRP A 739 1.66 -16.70 37.40
C TRP A 739 2.60 -17.91 37.28
N PRO A 740 2.45 -18.95 38.11
CA PRO A 740 3.32 -20.11 38.05
C PRO A 740 3.11 -20.84 36.71
N VAL A 741 4.20 -20.98 35.95
CA VAL A 741 4.24 -21.74 34.70
C VAL A 741 5.20 -22.91 34.84
N LEU A 742 4.81 -24.07 34.32
CA LEU A 742 5.60 -25.29 34.41
C LEU A 742 6.87 -25.26 33.53
N GLY A 743 6.88 -24.45 32.47
CA GLY A 743 7.97 -24.45 31.47
C GLY A 743 8.07 -25.73 30.63
N ALA A 744 7.13 -26.66 30.79
CA ALA A 744 7.02 -27.89 30.00
C ALA A 744 5.60 -28.04 29.44
N GLU A 745 5.48 -28.60 28.24
CA GLU A 745 4.20 -28.95 27.63
C GLU A 745 3.91 -30.43 27.88
N LEU A 746 2.74 -30.71 28.44
CA LEU A 746 2.28 -32.05 28.78
C LEU A 746 1.26 -32.50 27.73
N GLY A 747 1.53 -33.65 27.11
CA GLY A 747 0.60 -34.32 26.21
C GLY A 747 0.00 -35.55 26.86
N THR A 748 -1.24 -35.88 26.47
CA THR A 748 -1.82 -37.20 26.77
C THR A 748 -1.32 -38.21 25.73
N ILE A 749 -0.88 -39.37 26.21
CA ILE A 749 -0.58 -40.53 25.37
C ILE A 749 -1.43 -41.70 25.82
N GLU A 750 -1.75 -42.58 24.88
CA GLU A 750 -2.50 -43.79 25.17
C GLU A 750 -1.74 -44.69 26.16
N LEU A 751 -2.47 -45.36 27.07
CA LEU A 751 -1.84 -46.23 28.08
C LEU A 751 -0.88 -47.29 27.50
N PRO A 752 -1.17 -47.95 26.36
CA PRO A 752 -0.19 -48.82 25.71
C PRO A 752 1.08 -48.08 25.29
N ARG A 753 0.94 -46.86 24.74
CA ARG A 753 2.08 -46.05 24.31
C ARG A 753 2.90 -45.54 25.49
N ALA A 754 2.25 -45.23 26.61
CA ALA A 754 2.93 -44.88 27.86
C ALA A 754 3.77 -46.06 28.37
N ARG A 755 3.19 -47.27 28.38
CA ARG A 755 3.90 -48.49 28.76
C ARG A 755 5.13 -48.76 27.87
N ASP A 756 5.02 -48.48 26.57
CA ASP A 756 6.16 -48.63 25.64
C ASP A 756 7.28 -47.61 25.88
N LEU A 757 6.97 -46.47 26.51
CA LEU A 757 7.95 -45.41 26.81
C LEU A 757 8.65 -45.60 28.17
N GLY A 758 8.14 -46.49 29.03
CA GLY A 758 8.69 -46.80 30.36
C GLY A 758 7.76 -46.40 31.48
#